data_AF-A0A7W0G2P2-F1
#
_entry.id   AF-A0A7W0G2P2-F1
#
_cell.length_a   1.000
_cell.length_b   1.000
_cell.length_c   1.000
_cell.angle_alpha   90.00
_cell.angle_beta   90.00
_cell.angle_gamma   90.00
#
_symmetry.space_group_name_H-M   'P 1'
#
loop_
_entity.id
_entity.type
_entity.pdbx_description
1 polymer ?
#
loop_
_entity_poly.entity_id
_entity_poly.type
_entity_poly.pdbx_seq_one_letter_code
_entity_poly.pdbx_strand_id
1 'polypeptide(L)'
;MNFDVILGVVPKREDVFYTTAKITLVGDSGAGKTGLGWRLAHGEFKEHSSTHGQQFWVIDELGATREDGTQCEAVLWDLAGQPDYRLVHALFLDDVDLALVLFDPANRQEPLKGVEYWLKQLSRERHDGRKRRVILVGARADRGVPTLTQQELEDFCKQHGVDGYVGTSALTGEGLADLLARVKASIVWGEMPATVTTATFKRIKEFVLTLKEDGGRKGVLVNPGELRGCLEASDAAWEFTDAEMMTAVRHLSNHGYVAVLRGSSGEETILLAPDLLANLASSFVLEARRNPRGLGALDEARVLAGDYEFPELTILDERERDVLLDAATVLFLEHNMCFRETLGAQTLLIFPALINQKRPLLEGVETVEDFSYRLSGAVENVYAALVVQLGYTNTFTRTNQWQNQAEYETARGDVCGFRQMEEREGEAELVLYYAKAKPGARLLFQGLFEEFLRGRDVNVTKFPPVPCPKCAYRQQRGEVVKRIGEGKGFLFCGECGKKITLPKAGEEVALSRAERERLNQEQERTRRRTAFESALVRVKAVVRDEKKSAPTCFVSYAWGDAEQERWVRGLGKDLENAGIEIILDQKDNPQIGANVARFVSRIEQSDFVVVVGTPLYRQKYENKVSDAGSVVAAEVDLINLRLTGTEEEKATVLPVLLKGDDRTAFPPLVRGKVYGSFLQETLYFAPLFDLILTLYRIDFKHRAVSDLRESLRGGGLRLWD
;
A
#
# COMPACT_ATOMS: atom_id res chain seq x y z
N MET A 1 -3.37 -61.25 -0.38
CA MET A 1 -4.48 -60.32 -0.68
C MET A 1 -4.56 -59.36 0.49
N ASN A 2 -4.36 -58.07 0.24
CA ASN A 2 -4.37 -57.05 1.28
C ASN A 2 -5.83 -56.71 1.60
N PHE A 3 -6.30 -57.08 2.79
CA PHE A 3 -7.70 -56.98 3.20
C PHE A 3 -8.20 -55.52 3.26
N ASP A 4 -7.31 -54.55 3.49
CA ASP A 4 -7.64 -53.13 3.60
C ASP A 4 -8.09 -52.52 2.27
N VAL A 5 -7.57 -53.01 1.14
CA VAL A 5 -7.94 -52.56 -0.22
C VAL A 5 -9.35 -53.04 -0.61
N ILE A 6 -9.79 -54.19 -0.08
CA ILE A 6 -11.11 -54.76 -0.35
C ILE A 6 -12.21 -54.07 0.46
N LEU A 7 -11.87 -53.53 1.63
CA LEU A 7 -12.82 -52.85 2.53
C LEU A 7 -13.00 -51.36 2.22
N GLY A 8 -12.31 -50.81 1.21
CA GLY A 8 -12.39 -49.38 0.89
C GLY A 8 -11.91 -48.47 2.02
N VAL A 9 -11.06 -48.98 2.92
CA VAL A 9 -10.46 -48.19 3.99
C VAL A 9 -9.37 -47.34 3.36
N VAL A 10 -9.74 -46.13 2.94
CA VAL A 10 -8.78 -45.06 2.64
C VAL A 10 -7.92 -44.88 3.91
N PRO A 11 -6.58 -44.90 3.82
CA PRO A 11 -5.74 -44.67 4.99
C PRO A 11 -6.17 -43.37 5.64
N LYS A 12 -6.51 -43.43 6.93
CA LYS A 12 -6.97 -42.28 7.71
C LYS A 12 -5.85 -41.26 7.67
N ARG A 13 -6.04 -40.14 6.96
CA ARG A 13 -5.09 -39.02 6.98
C ARG A 13 -4.95 -38.58 8.43
N GLU A 14 -3.72 -38.56 8.95
CA GLU A 14 -3.46 -38.00 10.27
C GLU A 14 -3.64 -36.49 10.19
N ASP A 15 -4.76 -36.01 10.71
CA ASP A 15 -4.99 -34.59 10.90
C ASP A 15 -4.03 -34.09 11.98
N VAL A 16 -3.13 -33.19 11.61
CA VAL A 16 -2.20 -32.55 12.53
C VAL A 16 -2.75 -31.16 12.85
N PHE A 17 -3.20 -30.97 14.08
CA PHE A 17 -3.61 -29.66 14.55
C PHE A 17 -2.38 -28.85 14.91
N TYR A 18 -2.30 -27.61 14.43
CA TYR A 18 -1.16 -26.76 14.69
C TYR A 18 -1.58 -25.30 14.94
N THR A 19 -0.85 -24.59 15.80
CA THR A 19 -1.03 -23.17 16.10
C THR A 19 0.33 -22.48 16.26
N THR A 20 0.44 -21.23 15.83
CA THR A 20 1.62 -20.38 16.07
C THR A 20 1.25 -19.17 16.91
N ALA A 21 2.07 -18.82 17.90
CA ALA A 21 2.03 -17.52 18.55
C ALA A 21 3.08 -16.58 17.95
N LYS A 22 2.64 -15.41 17.49
CA LYS A 22 3.50 -14.33 17.01
C LYS A 22 3.89 -13.42 18.17
N ILE A 23 5.17 -13.44 18.54
CA ILE A 23 5.76 -12.58 19.54
C ILE A 23 6.57 -11.50 18.83
N THR A 24 6.45 -10.23 19.22
CA THR A 24 7.25 -9.15 18.62
C THR A 24 8.06 -8.40 19.67
N LEU A 25 9.35 -8.21 19.41
CA LEU A 25 10.23 -7.29 20.11
C LEU A 25 10.07 -5.89 19.52
N VAL A 26 9.58 -4.95 20.32
CA VAL A 26 9.47 -3.54 19.96
C VAL A 26 10.16 -2.68 21.01
N GLY A 27 10.59 -1.49 20.64
CA GLY A 27 11.40 -0.64 21.52
C GLY A 27 12.34 0.25 20.72
N ASP A 28 12.88 1.28 21.36
CA ASP A 28 13.77 2.24 20.69
C ASP A 28 15.05 1.60 20.15
N SER A 29 15.66 2.27 19.19
CA SER A 29 16.98 1.87 18.68
C SER A 29 17.97 1.77 19.83
N GLY A 30 18.71 0.66 19.89
CA GLY A 30 19.66 0.42 20.97
C GLY A 30 19.07 -0.07 22.30
N ALA A 31 17.75 -0.30 22.42
CA ALA A 31 17.16 -0.86 23.64
C ALA A 31 17.64 -2.28 23.98
N GLY A 32 18.22 -3.02 23.01
CA GLY A 32 18.74 -4.38 23.23
C GLY A 32 17.88 -5.52 22.67
N LYS A 33 16.91 -5.21 21.79
CA LYS A 33 16.00 -6.17 21.14
C LYS A 33 16.71 -7.35 20.50
N THR A 34 17.60 -7.11 19.53
CA THR A 34 18.33 -8.15 18.80
C THR A 34 19.13 -9.07 19.71
N GLY A 35 19.84 -8.51 20.69
CA GLY A 35 20.63 -9.29 21.64
C GLY A 35 19.77 -10.16 22.55
N LEU A 36 18.62 -9.64 22.99
CA LEU A 36 17.66 -10.43 23.77
C LEU A 36 17.03 -11.54 22.91
N GLY A 37 16.57 -11.22 21.70
CA GLY A 37 15.97 -12.19 20.78
C GLY A 37 16.94 -13.31 20.41
N TRP A 38 18.19 -12.97 20.07
CA TRP A 38 19.25 -13.95 19.82
C TRP A 38 19.47 -14.87 21.02
N ARG A 39 19.56 -14.29 22.23
CA ARG A 39 19.78 -15.05 23.48
C ARG A 39 18.63 -15.98 23.81
N LEU A 40 17.38 -15.56 23.56
CA LEU A 40 16.20 -16.40 23.74
C LEU A 40 16.12 -17.54 22.72
N ALA A 41 16.60 -17.32 21.50
CA ALA A 41 16.57 -18.32 20.43
C ALA A 41 17.71 -19.34 20.50
N HIS A 42 18.94 -18.90 20.83
CA HIS A 42 20.15 -19.72 20.73
C HIS A 42 20.79 -20.06 22.07
N GLY A 43 20.29 -19.50 23.18
CA GLY A 43 20.84 -19.71 24.53
C GLY A 43 22.20 -19.04 24.79
N GLU A 44 22.88 -18.51 23.77
CA GLU A 44 24.16 -17.80 23.89
C GLU A 44 24.05 -16.29 23.61
N PHE A 45 24.99 -15.51 24.13
CA PHE A 45 25.04 -14.06 23.89
C PHE A 45 25.94 -13.77 22.70
N LYS A 46 25.48 -12.91 21.81
CA LYS A 46 26.26 -12.37 20.71
C LYS A 46 26.05 -10.87 20.64
N GLU A 47 27.12 -10.12 20.40
CA GLU A 47 27.01 -8.69 20.15
C GLU A 47 26.52 -8.47 18.71
N HIS A 48 25.49 -7.64 18.57
CA HIS A 48 24.87 -7.31 17.30
C HIS A 48 24.97 -5.80 17.04
N SER A 49 25.22 -5.43 15.79
CA SER A 49 24.99 -4.08 15.31
C SER A 49 23.48 -3.77 15.28
N SER A 50 23.11 -2.51 15.08
CA SER A 50 21.70 -2.13 14.89
C SER A 50 21.04 -2.99 13.80
N THR A 51 19.87 -3.58 14.11
CA THR A 51 19.08 -4.34 13.14
C THR A 51 18.73 -3.44 11.95
N HIS A 52 18.93 -3.98 10.76
CA HIS A 52 18.42 -3.43 9.50
C HIS A 52 17.11 -4.15 9.18
N GLY A 53 16.00 -3.41 9.13
CA GLY A 53 14.67 -3.95 8.83
C GLY A 53 14.10 -4.83 9.95
N GLN A 54 14.07 -6.15 9.75
CA GLN A 54 13.53 -7.13 10.69
C GLN A 54 14.25 -8.49 10.64
N GLN A 55 14.11 -9.27 11.72
CA GLN A 55 14.56 -10.66 11.85
C GLN A 55 13.48 -11.48 12.56
N PHE A 56 13.48 -12.81 12.41
CA PHE A 56 12.61 -13.68 13.21
C PHE A 56 13.34 -14.96 13.64
N TRP A 57 12.90 -15.54 14.76
CA TRP A 57 13.40 -16.80 15.31
C TRP A 57 12.27 -17.65 15.86
N VAL A 58 12.35 -18.97 15.73
CA VAL A 58 11.48 -19.90 16.45
C VAL A 58 12.08 -20.10 17.85
N ILE A 59 11.23 -20.06 18.89
CA ILE A 59 11.67 -20.25 20.28
C ILE A 59 11.13 -21.59 20.79
N ASP A 60 11.92 -22.65 20.63
CA ASP A 60 11.53 -24.02 20.94
C ASP A 60 11.07 -24.19 22.40
N GLU A 61 11.71 -23.48 23.33
CA GLU A 61 11.37 -23.53 24.76
C GLU A 61 9.94 -23.09 25.08
N LEU A 62 9.31 -22.30 24.19
CA LEU A 62 7.94 -21.81 24.32
C LEU A 62 6.92 -22.75 23.66
N GLY A 63 7.38 -23.78 22.94
CA GLY A 63 6.52 -24.77 22.32
C GLY A 63 5.74 -25.60 23.35
N ALA A 64 4.57 -26.09 22.94
CA ALA A 64 3.71 -26.94 23.75
C ALA A 64 2.88 -27.90 22.90
N THR A 65 2.28 -28.91 23.54
CA THR A 65 1.22 -29.72 22.93
C THR A 65 -0.04 -29.59 23.78
N ARG A 66 -1.15 -29.20 23.17
CA ARG A 66 -2.45 -29.11 23.86
C ARG A 66 -2.99 -30.49 24.18
N GLU A 67 -3.98 -30.54 25.08
CA GLU A 67 -4.70 -31.78 25.42
C GLU A 67 -5.38 -32.44 24.21
N ASP A 68 -5.80 -31.64 23.21
CA ASP A 68 -6.38 -32.12 21.96
C ASP A 68 -5.36 -32.61 20.92
N GLY A 69 -4.06 -32.62 21.27
CA GLY A 69 -2.97 -33.02 20.38
C GLY A 69 -2.43 -31.89 19.49
N THR A 70 -2.97 -30.67 19.58
CA THR A 70 -2.48 -29.52 18.80
C THR A 70 -1.05 -29.15 19.17
N GLN A 71 -0.16 -29.14 18.17
CA GLN A 71 1.21 -28.68 18.29
C GLN A 71 1.26 -27.14 18.31
N CYS A 72 1.94 -26.57 19.29
CA CYS A 72 2.00 -25.14 19.54
C CYS A 72 3.44 -24.66 19.48
N GLU A 73 3.70 -23.56 18.77
CA GLU A 73 5.02 -22.97 18.70
C GLU A 73 4.97 -21.44 18.72
N ALA A 74 6.05 -20.81 19.19
CA ALA A 74 6.17 -19.36 19.24
C ALA A 74 7.27 -18.86 18.30
N VAL A 75 6.94 -17.84 17.51
CA VAL A 75 7.88 -17.15 16.62
C VAL A 75 8.10 -15.75 17.15
N LEU A 76 9.37 -15.40 17.38
CA LEU A 76 9.81 -14.11 17.85
C LEU A 76 10.27 -13.24 16.68
N TRP A 77 9.71 -12.04 16.55
CA TRP A 77 10.04 -11.05 15.53
C TRP A 77 10.85 -9.90 16.15
N ASP A 78 12.06 -9.65 15.68
CA ASP A 78 12.85 -8.44 16.01
C ASP A 78 12.67 -7.39 14.93
N LEU A 79 12.05 -6.26 15.29
CA LEU A 79 11.90 -5.12 14.39
C LEU A 79 12.97 -4.08 14.73
N ALA A 80 13.58 -3.46 13.71
CA ALA A 80 14.52 -2.38 13.95
C ALA A 80 13.87 -1.23 14.76
N GLY A 81 14.57 -0.68 15.75
CA GLY A 81 14.02 0.40 16.58
C GLY A 81 14.18 1.81 15.99
N GLN A 82 14.71 1.91 14.76
CA GLN A 82 15.06 3.17 14.13
C GLN A 82 13.81 3.84 13.54
N PRO A 83 13.60 5.15 13.73
CA PRO A 83 12.41 5.85 13.21
C PRO A 83 12.19 5.72 11.71
N ASP A 84 13.27 5.60 10.94
CA ASP A 84 13.22 5.48 9.48
C ASP A 84 12.47 4.23 8.98
N TYR A 85 12.34 3.21 9.82
CA TYR A 85 11.70 1.94 9.48
C TYR A 85 10.23 1.88 9.90
N ARG A 86 9.73 2.87 10.66
CA ARG A 86 8.36 2.87 11.22
C ARG A 86 7.29 2.73 10.14
N LEU A 87 7.48 3.36 8.97
CA LEU A 87 6.59 3.24 7.81
C LEU A 87 6.39 1.78 7.38
N VAL A 88 7.47 0.99 7.37
CA VAL A 88 7.47 -0.42 6.95
C VAL A 88 7.03 -1.33 8.10
N HIS A 89 7.52 -1.10 9.32
CA HIS A 89 7.16 -1.92 10.48
C HIS A 89 5.68 -1.90 10.80
N ALA A 90 5.01 -0.77 10.57
CA ALA A 90 3.56 -0.65 10.73
C ALA A 90 2.75 -1.63 9.87
N LEU A 91 3.36 -2.21 8.82
CA LEU A 91 2.76 -3.24 7.97
C LEU A 91 2.82 -4.65 8.59
N PHE A 92 3.71 -4.88 9.56
CA PHE A 92 4.00 -6.21 10.11
C PHE A 92 3.58 -6.36 11.58
N LEU A 93 3.03 -5.31 12.19
CA LEU A 93 2.55 -5.31 13.58
C LEU A 93 1.12 -5.89 13.75
N ASP A 94 0.45 -6.19 12.66
CA ASP A 94 -0.87 -6.82 12.70
C ASP A 94 -0.74 -8.29 13.18
N ASP A 95 -1.77 -8.75 13.89
CA ASP A 95 -1.91 -10.11 14.43
C ASP A 95 -0.80 -10.60 15.37
N VAL A 96 -0.10 -9.66 16.02
CA VAL A 96 0.82 -9.97 17.14
C VAL A 96 0.04 -10.48 18.35
N ASP A 97 0.38 -11.68 18.84
CA ASP A 97 -0.20 -12.30 20.03
C ASP A 97 0.34 -11.69 21.33
N LEU A 98 1.66 -11.51 21.36
CA LEU A 98 2.38 -10.98 22.51
C LEU A 98 3.43 -9.97 22.06
N ALA A 99 3.41 -8.78 22.63
CA ALA A 99 4.48 -7.81 22.43
C ALA A 99 5.40 -7.74 23.65
N LEU A 100 6.71 -7.82 23.40
CA LEU A 100 7.73 -7.48 24.38
C LEU A 100 8.21 -6.07 24.08
N VAL A 101 7.83 -5.11 24.93
CA VAL A 101 8.19 -3.70 24.77
C VAL A 101 9.45 -3.43 25.58
N LEU A 102 10.58 -3.28 24.89
CA LEU A 102 11.89 -3.13 25.48
C LEU A 102 12.26 -1.65 25.64
N PHE A 103 12.86 -1.33 26.78
CA PHE A 103 13.53 -0.06 27.03
C PHE A 103 14.84 -0.29 27.79
N ASP A 104 15.73 0.70 27.77
CA ASP A 104 16.96 0.69 28.58
C ASP A 104 16.68 1.34 29.94
N PRO A 105 16.70 0.58 31.06
CA PRO A 105 16.44 1.10 32.40
C PRO A 105 17.45 2.15 32.85
N ALA A 106 18.66 2.19 32.27
CA ALA A 106 19.69 3.16 32.64
C ALA A 106 19.53 4.51 31.91
N ASN A 107 18.55 4.65 31.00
CA ASN A 107 18.29 5.90 30.28
C ASN A 107 17.75 6.99 31.23
N ARG A 108 18.44 8.13 31.28
CA ARG A 108 18.17 9.25 32.20
C ARG A 108 17.27 10.36 31.67
N GLN A 109 17.07 10.46 30.35
CA GLN A 109 16.35 11.61 29.78
C GLN A 109 14.84 11.40 29.67
N GLU A 110 14.35 10.17 29.49
CA GLU A 110 12.92 9.79 29.45
C GLU A 110 12.80 8.27 29.17
N PRO A 111 12.98 7.38 30.17
CA PRO A 111 13.15 5.93 29.93
C PRO A 111 11.91 5.24 29.31
N LEU A 112 10.70 5.76 29.54
CA LEU A 112 9.44 5.13 29.09
C LEU A 112 8.79 5.80 27.87
N LYS A 113 9.39 6.85 27.31
CA LYS A 113 8.77 7.57 26.17
C LYS A 113 8.61 6.69 24.94
N GLY A 114 9.65 5.96 24.56
CA GLY A 114 9.55 4.97 23.49
C GLY A 114 8.58 3.84 23.81
N VAL A 115 8.39 3.50 25.09
CA VAL A 115 7.42 2.47 25.51
C VAL A 115 6.00 2.94 25.20
N GLU A 116 5.63 4.15 25.58
CA GLU A 116 4.31 4.72 25.29
C GLU A 116 4.01 4.76 23.80
N TYR A 117 5.01 5.09 22.97
CA TYR A 117 4.90 5.03 21.52
C TYR A 117 4.49 3.65 21.03
N TRP A 118 5.25 2.61 21.41
CA TRP A 118 4.98 1.25 20.96
C TRP A 118 3.66 0.71 21.51
N LEU A 119 3.27 1.09 22.74
CA LEU A 119 1.96 0.74 23.28
C LEU A 119 0.81 1.35 22.46
N LYS A 120 0.95 2.58 21.95
CA LYS A 120 -0.03 3.19 21.03
C LYS A 120 -0.06 2.48 19.67
N GLN A 121 1.08 2.03 19.14
CA GLN A 121 1.11 1.23 17.91
C GLN A 121 0.44 -0.13 18.08
N LEU A 122 0.63 -0.73 19.25
CA LEU A 122 0.05 -2.00 19.65
C LEU A 122 -1.37 -1.85 20.21
N SER A 123 -1.97 -0.67 20.18
CA SER A 123 -3.38 -0.50 20.60
C SER A 123 -4.36 -0.98 19.53
N ARG A 124 -3.88 -1.26 18.31
CA ARG A 124 -4.69 -1.80 17.22
C ARG A 124 -5.41 -3.07 17.65
N GLU A 125 -6.71 -3.17 17.40
CA GLU A 125 -7.42 -4.42 17.65
C GLU A 125 -6.92 -5.50 16.68
N ARG A 126 -6.82 -6.72 17.16
CA ARG A 126 -6.46 -7.85 16.29
C ARG A 126 -7.65 -8.17 15.39
N HIS A 127 -7.38 -8.68 14.19
CA HIS A 127 -8.45 -9.08 13.25
C HIS A 127 -9.38 -10.15 13.83
N ASP A 128 -8.87 -10.98 14.74
CA ASP A 128 -9.62 -12.03 15.44
C ASP A 128 -10.30 -11.56 16.74
N GLY A 129 -10.23 -10.25 17.05
CA GLY A 129 -10.84 -9.65 18.24
C GLY A 129 -10.20 -10.06 19.58
N ARG A 130 -9.11 -10.85 19.57
CA ARG A 130 -8.44 -11.27 20.81
C ARG A 130 -7.64 -10.10 21.41
N LYS A 131 -7.55 -10.07 22.73
CA LYS A 131 -6.71 -9.08 23.42
C LYS A 131 -5.24 -9.42 23.19
N ARG A 132 -4.48 -8.47 22.61
CA ARG A 132 -3.03 -8.53 22.55
C ARG A 132 -2.43 -8.44 23.96
N ARG A 133 -1.51 -9.33 24.28
CA ARG A 133 -0.75 -9.30 25.54
C ARG A 133 0.49 -8.45 25.38
N VAL A 134 0.91 -7.77 26.44
CA VAL A 134 2.07 -6.87 26.41
C VAL A 134 2.86 -7.06 27.69
N ILE A 135 4.17 -7.30 27.57
CA ILE A 135 5.11 -7.34 28.69
C ILE A 135 6.13 -6.21 28.51
N LEU A 136 6.34 -5.43 29.56
CA LEU A 136 7.38 -4.41 29.62
C LEU A 136 8.71 -5.05 30.01
N VAL A 137 9.75 -4.83 29.22
CA VAL A 137 11.06 -5.44 29.43
C VAL A 137 12.12 -4.37 29.59
N GLY A 138 12.70 -4.28 30.79
CA GLY A 138 13.89 -3.48 31.04
C GLY A 138 15.11 -4.23 30.57
N ALA A 139 15.59 -3.96 29.35
CA ALA A 139 16.69 -4.68 28.75
C ALA A 139 18.05 -4.05 29.13
N ARG A 140 19.12 -4.85 29.09
CA ARG A 140 20.50 -4.41 29.41
C ARG A 140 20.67 -3.94 30.85
N ALA A 141 20.04 -4.63 31.80
CA ALA A 141 20.17 -4.35 33.23
C ALA A 141 21.63 -4.36 33.75
N ASP A 142 22.55 -4.96 32.99
CA ASP A 142 23.99 -4.96 33.26
C ASP A 142 24.68 -3.59 33.11
N ARG A 143 24.06 -2.60 32.45
CA ARG A 143 24.72 -1.33 32.07
C ARG A 143 24.67 -0.22 33.11
N GLY A 144 23.92 -0.39 34.19
CA GLY A 144 23.85 0.64 35.22
C GLY A 144 22.65 0.50 36.14
N VAL A 145 22.48 1.51 36.99
CA VAL A 145 21.36 1.57 37.94
C VAL A 145 20.09 2.04 37.22
N PRO A 146 18.96 1.34 37.36
CA PRO A 146 17.68 1.79 36.82
C PRO A 146 17.31 3.20 37.30
N THR A 147 16.75 4.00 36.40
CA THR A 147 16.30 5.36 36.72
C THR A 147 14.92 5.42 37.37
N LEU A 148 14.13 4.36 37.21
CA LEU A 148 12.82 4.18 37.83
C LEU A 148 12.85 3.03 38.83
N THR A 149 12.07 3.19 39.90
CA THR A 149 11.83 2.14 40.89
C THR A 149 10.88 1.08 40.32
N GLN A 150 10.92 -0.12 40.91
CA GLN A 150 10.01 -1.19 40.52
C GLN A 150 8.54 -0.82 40.73
N GLN A 151 8.22 -0.05 41.77
CA GLN A 151 6.86 0.43 42.03
C GLN A 151 6.35 1.35 40.91
N GLU A 152 7.18 2.29 40.45
CA GLU A 152 6.82 3.20 39.35
C GLU A 152 6.54 2.43 38.04
N LEU A 153 7.33 1.39 37.76
CA LEU A 153 7.13 0.54 36.58
C LEU A 153 5.88 -0.32 36.69
N GLU A 154 5.57 -0.86 37.87
CA GLU A 154 4.34 -1.61 38.12
C GLU A 154 3.10 -0.73 38.00
N ASP A 155 3.15 0.51 38.49
CA ASP A 155 2.06 1.47 38.38
C ASP A 155 1.85 1.92 36.92
N PHE A 156 2.93 2.12 36.17
CA PHE A 156 2.87 2.33 34.73
C PHE A 156 2.21 1.15 34.01
N CYS A 157 2.59 -0.09 34.34
CA CYS A 157 1.99 -1.27 33.72
C CYS A 157 0.47 -1.33 33.97
N LYS A 158 0.01 -1.06 35.20
CA LYS A 158 -1.42 -1.01 35.54
C LYS A 158 -2.16 0.08 34.76
N GLN A 159 -1.57 1.27 34.66
CA GLN A 159 -2.18 2.40 33.96
C GLN A 159 -2.37 2.13 32.45
N HIS A 160 -1.43 1.43 31.83
CA HIS A 160 -1.43 1.16 30.39
C HIS A 160 -1.94 -0.24 30.01
N GLY A 161 -2.41 -1.03 30.98
CA GLY A 161 -2.93 -2.38 30.74
C GLY A 161 -1.87 -3.39 30.26
N VAL A 162 -0.61 -3.16 30.63
CA VAL A 162 0.53 -4.06 30.39
C VAL A 162 0.53 -5.17 31.44
N ASP A 163 0.77 -6.41 31.03
CA ASP A 163 0.63 -7.60 31.88
C ASP A 163 1.74 -7.71 32.96
N GLY A 164 2.84 -6.96 32.84
CA GLY A 164 3.86 -6.81 33.88
C GLY A 164 5.20 -6.27 33.39
N TYR A 165 6.13 -6.09 34.33
CA TYR A 165 7.52 -5.66 34.09
C TYR A 165 8.54 -6.76 34.43
N VAL A 166 9.59 -6.90 33.62
CA VAL A 166 10.74 -7.77 33.88
C VAL A 166 12.05 -7.05 33.50
N GLY A 167 13.00 -6.99 34.43
CA GLY A 167 14.38 -6.56 34.13
C GLY A 167 15.19 -7.74 33.59
N THR A 168 15.94 -7.54 32.50
CA THR A 168 16.70 -8.59 31.82
C THR A 168 18.09 -8.12 31.38
N SER A 169 19.03 -9.07 31.31
CA SER A 169 20.32 -8.90 30.63
C SER A 169 20.59 -10.08 29.72
N ALA A 170 20.70 -9.81 28.42
CA ALA A 170 21.12 -10.80 27.45
C ALA A 170 22.58 -11.25 27.65
N LEU A 171 23.42 -10.37 28.24
CA LEU A 171 24.84 -10.62 28.50
C LEU A 171 25.05 -11.57 29.69
N THR A 172 24.41 -11.27 30.83
CA THR A 172 24.59 -12.07 32.07
C THR A 172 23.60 -13.22 32.19
N GLY A 173 22.48 -13.17 31.45
CA GLY A 173 21.37 -14.12 31.56
C GLY A 173 20.37 -13.77 32.67
N GLU A 174 20.57 -12.68 33.40
CA GLU A 174 19.67 -12.23 34.46
C GLU A 174 18.26 -11.97 33.93
N GLY A 175 17.24 -12.42 34.67
CA GLY A 175 15.82 -12.18 34.37
C GLY A 175 15.24 -12.99 33.21
N LEU A 176 16.05 -13.71 32.42
CA LEU A 176 15.57 -14.46 31.25
C LEU A 176 14.61 -15.59 31.61
N ALA A 177 14.87 -16.31 32.71
CA ALA A 177 13.98 -17.38 33.17
C ALA A 177 12.61 -16.85 33.61
N ASP A 178 12.57 -15.69 34.28
CA ASP A 178 11.31 -15.03 34.67
C ASP A 178 10.57 -14.50 33.42
N LEU A 179 11.30 -13.90 32.47
CA LEU A 179 10.72 -13.46 31.20
C LEU A 179 10.07 -14.63 30.45
N LEU A 180 10.78 -15.75 30.28
CA LEU A 180 10.27 -16.95 29.61
C LEU A 180 9.04 -17.53 30.33
N ALA A 181 9.05 -17.59 31.66
CA ALA A 181 7.91 -18.05 32.43
C ALA A 181 6.67 -17.17 32.21
N ARG A 182 6.84 -15.84 32.18
CA ARG A 182 5.75 -14.89 31.91
C ARG A 182 5.25 -14.96 30.48
N VAL A 183 6.16 -15.08 29.51
CA VAL A 183 5.80 -15.29 28.10
C VAL A 183 4.94 -16.56 27.95
N LYS A 184 5.33 -17.67 28.57
CA LYS A 184 4.54 -18.92 28.59
C LYS A 184 3.15 -18.72 29.19
N ALA A 185 3.05 -17.96 30.28
CA ALA A 185 1.78 -17.67 30.93
C ALA A 185 0.88 -16.73 30.11
N SER A 186 1.45 -15.82 29.34
CA SER A 186 0.72 -14.87 28.49
C SER A 186 0.16 -15.52 27.22
N ILE A 187 0.81 -16.56 26.70
CA ILE A 187 0.32 -17.28 25.51
C ILE A 187 -0.76 -18.29 25.93
N VAL A 188 -2.01 -17.92 25.71
CA VAL A 188 -3.16 -18.78 26.04
C VAL A 188 -3.47 -19.69 24.86
N TRP A 189 -2.75 -20.83 24.77
CA TRP A 189 -2.88 -21.76 23.64
C TRP A 189 -4.33 -22.18 23.41
N GLY A 190 -5.10 -22.53 24.45
CA GLY A 190 -6.49 -23.02 24.28
C GLY A 190 -7.45 -22.04 23.59
N GLU A 191 -7.18 -20.73 23.63
CA GLU A 191 -7.99 -19.71 22.96
C GLU A 191 -7.55 -19.45 21.51
N MET A 192 -6.40 -19.99 21.10
CA MET A 192 -5.90 -19.77 19.74
C MET A 192 -6.56 -20.74 18.77
N PRO A 193 -7.01 -20.24 17.59
CA PRO A 193 -7.59 -21.11 16.57
C PRO A 193 -6.54 -22.13 16.14
N ALA A 194 -6.85 -23.41 16.37
CA ALA A 194 -6.05 -24.50 15.83
C ALA A 194 -6.35 -24.59 14.34
N THR A 195 -5.30 -24.56 13.52
CA THR A 195 -5.43 -24.85 12.10
C THR A 195 -5.38 -26.36 11.95
N VAL A 196 -6.39 -26.95 11.32
CA VAL A 196 -6.31 -28.34 10.85
C VAL A 196 -5.34 -28.33 9.69
N THR A 197 -4.18 -28.93 9.90
CA THR A 197 -3.17 -29.05 8.86
C THR A 197 -2.96 -30.52 8.53
N THR A 198 -2.50 -30.76 7.31
CA THR A 198 -2.09 -32.09 6.88
C THR A 198 -0.69 -32.38 7.39
N ALA A 199 -0.29 -33.66 7.51
CA ALA A 199 1.11 -34.02 7.74
C ALA A 199 2.07 -33.34 6.74
N THR A 200 1.56 -33.03 5.53
CA THR A 200 2.23 -32.21 4.51
C THR A 200 2.65 -30.83 5.01
N PHE A 201 1.81 -30.12 5.76
CA PHE A 201 2.18 -28.81 6.31
C PHE A 201 3.37 -28.89 7.24
N LYS A 202 3.33 -29.84 8.19
CA LYS A 202 4.41 -30.02 9.17
C LYS A 202 5.74 -30.26 8.48
N ARG A 203 5.76 -31.14 7.47
CA ARG A 203 6.97 -31.43 6.69
C ARG A 203 7.47 -30.26 5.85
N ILE A 204 6.57 -29.52 5.19
CA ILE A 204 6.94 -28.29 4.46
C ILE A 204 7.55 -27.28 5.40
N LYS A 205 6.97 -27.12 6.59
CA LYS A 205 7.48 -26.21 7.60
C LYS A 205 8.88 -26.60 8.07
N GLU A 206 9.08 -27.86 8.45
CA GLU A 206 10.39 -28.39 8.86
C GLU A 206 11.42 -28.16 7.75
N PHE A 207 11.06 -28.45 6.50
CA PHE A 207 11.90 -28.19 5.34
C PHE A 207 12.26 -26.70 5.17
N VAL A 208 11.28 -25.79 5.27
CA VAL A 208 11.50 -24.33 5.21
C VAL A 208 12.42 -23.86 6.34
N LEU A 209 12.26 -24.40 7.56
CA LEU A 209 13.10 -24.05 8.70
C LEU A 209 14.55 -24.54 8.51
N THR A 210 14.74 -25.78 8.05
CA THR A 210 16.09 -26.30 7.75
C THR A 210 16.79 -25.47 6.68
N LEU A 211 16.09 -25.07 5.61
CA LEU A 211 16.66 -24.21 4.57
C LEU A 211 17.05 -22.82 5.09
N LYS A 212 16.36 -22.29 6.11
CA LYS A 212 16.72 -21.01 6.73
C LYS A 212 17.97 -21.09 7.59
N GLU A 213 18.23 -22.24 8.20
CA GLU A 213 19.41 -22.47 9.04
C GLU A 213 20.69 -22.61 8.20
N ASP A 214 20.58 -23.09 6.96
CA ASP A 214 21.65 -23.07 5.96
C ASP A 214 21.89 -21.63 5.45
N GLY A 215 22.68 -20.86 6.18
CA GLY A 215 22.92 -19.42 6.02
C GLY A 215 23.53 -18.92 4.70
N GLY A 216 23.53 -19.72 3.63
CA GLY A 216 24.06 -19.39 2.31
C GLY A 216 23.20 -18.43 1.47
N ARG A 217 21.93 -18.18 1.83
CA ARG A 217 20.99 -17.25 1.17
C ARG A 217 21.01 -17.27 -0.38
N LYS A 218 21.28 -18.42 -1.00
CA LYS A 218 21.10 -18.65 -2.45
C LYS A 218 19.88 -19.55 -2.64
N GLY A 219 19.04 -19.27 -3.63
CA GLY A 219 17.80 -20.02 -3.85
C GLY A 219 16.75 -19.70 -2.79
N VAL A 220 16.61 -18.41 -2.43
CA VAL A 220 15.62 -17.95 -1.45
C VAL A 220 14.22 -17.93 -2.03
N LEU A 221 14.11 -17.92 -3.35
CA LEU A 221 12.87 -18.07 -4.09
C LEU A 221 12.80 -19.46 -4.72
N VAL A 222 11.74 -20.19 -4.40
CA VAL A 222 11.46 -21.49 -5.00
C VAL A 222 10.11 -21.47 -5.66
N ASN A 223 10.01 -22.06 -6.86
CA ASN A 223 8.71 -22.28 -7.47
C ASN A 223 8.03 -23.53 -6.87
N PRO A 224 6.70 -23.69 -7.02
CA PRO A 224 5.96 -24.84 -6.51
C PRO A 224 6.52 -26.20 -6.98
N GLY A 225 7.01 -26.30 -8.22
CA GLY A 225 7.60 -27.53 -8.75
C GLY A 225 8.95 -27.88 -8.12
N GLU A 226 9.79 -26.89 -7.87
CA GLU A 226 11.05 -27.04 -7.14
C GLU A 226 10.80 -27.44 -5.69
N LEU A 227 9.85 -26.78 -5.03
CA LEU A 227 9.44 -27.16 -3.67
C LEU A 227 8.94 -28.61 -3.65
N ARG A 228 8.08 -29.00 -4.59
CA ARG A 228 7.62 -30.39 -4.74
C ARG A 228 8.81 -31.35 -4.88
N GLY A 229 9.75 -31.07 -5.79
CA GLY A 229 10.91 -31.92 -6.02
C GLY A 229 11.77 -32.08 -4.76
N CYS A 230 11.96 -31.02 -3.99
CA CYS A 230 12.68 -31.07 -2.72
C CYS A 230 11.93 -31.91 -1.66
N LEU A 231 10.62 -31.75 -1.56
CA LEU A 231 9.76 -32.53 -0.65
C LEU A 231 9.74 -34.02 -1.01
N GLU A 232 9.59 -34.36 -2.29
CA GLU A 232 9.66 -35.75 -2.78
C GLU A 232 11.06 -36.35 -2.59
N ALA A 233 12.13 -35.55 -2.70
CA ALA A 233 13.50 -36.02 -2.44
C ALA A 233 13.74 -36.32 -0.95
N SER A 234 13.05 -35.62 -0.04
CA SER A 234 13.12 -35.86 1.41
C SER A 234 12.41 -37.15 1.84
N ASP A 235 11.33 -37.53 1.14
CA ASP A 235 10.60 -38.79 1.36
C ASP A 235 9.93 -39.28 0.06
N ALA A 236 10.58 -40.22 -0.62
CA ALA A 236 10.10 -40.74 -1.90
C ALA A 236 8.79 -41.55 -1.80
N ALA A 237 8.36 -41.95 -0.60
CA ALA A 237 7.11 -42.66 -0.36
C ALA A 237 5.93 -41.71 -0.06
N TRP A 238 6.18 -40.41 -0.01
CA TRP A 238 5.20 -39.42 0.38
C TRP A 238 4.32 -38.96 -0.79
N GLU A 239 3.04 -39.29 -0.73
CA GLU A 239 2.05 -38.83 -1.71
C GLU A 239 1.30 -37.58 -1.22
N PHE A 240 1.35 -36.49 -2.01
CA PHE A 240 0.60 -35.27 -1.77
C PHE A 240 0.28 -34.53 -3.08
N THR A 241 -0.85 -33.82 -3.10
CA THR A 241 -1.28 -33.03 -4.26
C THR A 241 -0.69 -31.62 -4.25
N ASP A 242 -0.62 -30.96 -5.42
CA ASP A 242 -0.19 -29.56 -5.51
C ASP A 242 -1.10 -28.63 -4.70
N ALA A 243 -2.40 -28.90 -4.70
CA ALA A 243 -3.38 -28.13 -3.94
C ALA A 243 -3.12 -28.22 -2.43
N GLU A 244 -2.81 -29.41 -1.91
CA GLU A 244 -2.45 -29.60 -0.50
C GLU A 244 -1.15 -28.89 -0.14
N MET A 245 -0.12 -28.99 -0.99
CA MET A 245 1.15 -28.29 -0.78
C MET A 245 0.96 -26.78 -0.77
N MET A 246 0.27 -26.21 -1.76
CA MET A 246 0.07 -24.76 -1.84
C MET A 246 -0.86 -24.23 -0.74
N THR A 247 -1.81 -25.04 -0.28
CA THR A 247 -2.62 -24.71 0.91
C THR A 247 -1.72 -24.60 2.13
N ALA A 248 -0.83 -25.59 2.34
CA ALA A 248 0.13 -25.56 3.44
C ALA A 248 1.09 -24.35 3.37
N VAL A 249 1.62 -24.03 2.18
CA VAL A 249 2.47 -22.85 1.94
C VAL A 249 1.74 -21.55 2.28
N ARG A 250 0.47 -21.40 1.86
CA ARG A 250 -0.33 -20.21 2.19
C ARG A 250 -0.57 -20.08 3.69
N HIS A 251 -0.82 -21.20 4.38
CA HIS A 251 -0.89 -21.21 5.84
C HIS A 251 0.43 -20.76 6.50
N LEU A 252 1.59 -21.24 6.00
CA LEU A 252 2.90 -20.78 6.49
C LEU A 252 3.12 -19.30 6.22
N SER A 253 2.60 -18.79 5.08
CA SER A 253 2.67 -17.38 4.72
C SER A 253 1.90 -16.50 5.71
N ASN A 254 0.71 -16.92 6.14
CA ASN A 254 -0.09 -16.18 7.13
C ASN A 254 0.62 -16.07 8.49
N HIS A 255 1.46 -17.04 8.83
CA HIS A 255 2.29 -17.03 10.03
C HIS A 255 3.67 -16.37 9.82
N GLY A 256 3.94 -15.85 8.61
CA GLY A 256 5.17 -15.16 8.26
C GLY A 256 6.41 -16.07 8.19
N TYR A 257 6.23 -17.38 8.01
CA TYR A 257 7.36 -18.28 7.74
C TYR A 257 7.82 -18.20 6.29
N VAL A 258 6.93 -17.91 5.35
CA VAL A 258 7.25 -17.69 3.94
C VAL A 258 6.45 -16.50 3.42
N ALA A 259 6.72 -16.04 2.21
CA ALA A 259 5.81 -15.16 1.49
C ALA A 259 5.53 -15.73 0.11
N VAL A 260 4.25 -15.75 -0.29
CA VAL A 260 3.88 -16.13 -1.66
C VAL A 260 3.89 -14.88 -2.52
N LEU A 261 4.81 -14.85 -3.47
CA LEU A 261 4.95 -13.80 -4.46
C LEU A 261 4.40 -14.28 -5.81
N ARG A 262 4.10 -13.35 -6.71
CA ARG A 262 3.71 -13.68 -8.08
C ARG A 262 4.66 -13.03 -9.07
N GLY A 263 5.28 -13.85 -9.91
CA GLY A 263 6.21 -13.38 -10.92
C GLY A 263 5.52 -12.82 -12.17
N SER A 264 6.36 -12.31 -13.08
CA SER A 264 6.02 -11.85 -14.43
C SER A 264 5.42 -12.92 -15.33
N SER A 265 5.67 -14.20 -15.07
CA SER A 265 5.05 -15.33 -15.78
C SER A 265 3.64 -15.67 -15.26
N GLY A 266 3.21 -15.04 -14.15
CA GLY A 266 1.99 -15.40 -13.42
C GLY A 266 2.15 -16.61 -12.51
N GLU A 267 3.33 -17.20 -12.44
CA GLU A 267 3.65 -18.28 -11.53
C GLU A 267 3.73 -17.74 -10.08
N GLU A 268 3.18 -18.50 -9.15
CA GLU A 268 3.42 -18.28 -7.73
C GLU A 268 4.86 -18.70 -7.43
N THR A 269 5.59 -17.87 -6.71
CA THR A 269 6.95 -18.13 -6.22
C THR A 269 6.93 -18.00 -4.71
N ILE A 270 7.63 -18.86 -4.02
CA ILE A 270 7.64 -18.92 -2.56
C ILE A 270 8.96 -18.32 -2.09
N LEU A 271 8.88 -17.17 -1.42
CA LEU A 271 9.99 -16.56 -0.73
C LEU A 271 10.16 -17.26 0.62
N LEU A 272 11.24 -18.02 0.74
CA LEU A 272 11.59 -18.75 1.94
C LEU A 272 12.11 -17.82 3.06
N ALA A 273 12.64 -16.65 2.70
CA ALA A 273 13.14 -15.64 3.64
C ALA A 273 12.27 -14.37 3.59
N PRO A 274 11.10 -14.34 4.26
CA PRO A 274 10.16 -13.22 4.17
C PRO A 274 10.70 -11.91 4.77
N ASP A 275 11.69 -11.98 5.67
CA ASP A 275 12.41 -10.82 6.18
C ASP A 275 13.10 -10.04 5.07
N LEU A 276 13.55 -10.71 4.00
CA LEU A 276 14.21 -10.08 2.86
C LEU A 276 13.33 -9.01 2.19
N LEU A 277 12.03 -9.29 2.03
CA LEU A 277 11.08 -8.35 1.43
C LEU A 277 10.88 -7.12 2.31
N ALA A 278 10.74 -7.30 3.62
CA ALA A 278 10.60 -6.19 4.55
C ALA A 278 11.88 -5.34 4.68
N ASN A 279 13.04 -6.00 4.65
CA ASN A 279 14.34 -5.35 4.66
C ASN A 279 14.53 -4.52 3.38
N LEU A 280 14.20 -5.09 2.22
CA LEU A 280 14.22 -4.39 0.94
C LEU A 280 13.26 -3.19 0.92
N ALA A 281 12.03 -3.35 1.41
CA ALA A 281 11.08 -2.26 1.56
C ALA A 281 11.66 -1.14 2.44
N SER A 282 12.37 -1.50 3.51
CA SER A 282 13.05 -0.51 4.35
C SER A 282 14.15 0.24 3.60
N SER A 283 14.95 -0.48 2.79
CA SER A 283 15.95 0.13 1.91
C SER A 283 15.32 1.07 0.88
N PHE A 284 14.14 0.73 0.32
CA PHE A 284 13.39 1.64 -0.58
C PHE A 284 13.04 2.96 0.12
N VAL A 285 12.53 2.91 1.35
CA VAL A 285 12.18 4.11 2.13
C VAL A 285 13.41 4.97 2.40
N LEU A 286 14.55 4.35 2.73
CA LEU A 286 15.81 5.06 2.96
C LEU A 286 16.30 5.76 1.68
N GLU A 287 16.28 5.07 0.55
CA GLU A 287 16.71 5.65 -0.74
C GLU A 287 15.74 6.72 -1.24
N ALA A 288 14.44 6.53 -1.05
CA ALA A 288 13.42 7.55 -1.38
C ALA A 288 13.64 8.83 -0.56
N ARG A 289 13.96 8.68 0.74
CA ARG A 289 14.27 9.80 1.64
C ARG A 289 15.56 10.53 1.26
N ARG A 290 16.57 9.78 0.77
CA ARG A 290 17.87 10.31 0.31
C ARG A 290 17.79 11.01 -1.05
N ASN A 291 16.62 11.02 -1.70
CA ASN A 291 16.43 11.69 -2.99
C ASN A 291 17.00 13.13 -2.94
N PRO A 292 17.98 13.49 -3.80
CA PRO A 292 18.70 14.76 -3.71
C PRO A 292 17.81 16.00 -3.85
N ARG A 293 16.66 15.86 -4.51
CA ARG A 293 15.69 16.94 -4.71
C ARG A 293 14.68 17.05 -3.56
N GLY A 294 14.76 16.18 -2.55
CA GLY A 294 13.81 16.13 -1.43
C GLY A 294 12.40 15.73 -1.85
N LEU A 295 12.26 15.02 -2.96
CA LEU A 295 10.97 14.61 -3.53
C LEU A 295 10.37 13.38 -2.83
N GLY A 296 11.12 12.70 -1.96
CA GLY A 296 10.64 11.47 -1.32
C GLY A 296 10.28 10.39 -2.35
N ALA A 297 11.11 10.20 -3.38
CA ALA A 297 10.74 9.41 -4.55
C ALA A 297 11.88 8.55 -5.08
N LEU A 298 11.50 7.42 -5.68
CA LEU A 298 12.38 6.52 -6.43
C LEU A 298 12.00 6.55 -7.91
N ASP A 299 12.98 6.46 -8.79
CA ASP A 299 12.75 6.26 -10.23
C ASP A 299 12.62 4.77 -10.51
N GLU A 300 11.47 4.35 -11.03
CA GLU A 300 11.13 2.94 -11.23
C GLU A 300 12.10 2.24 -12.20
N ALA A 301 12.54 2.93 -13.26
CA ALA A 301 13.50 2.37 -14.21
C ALA A 301 14.87 2.18 -13.56
N ARG A 302 15.29 3.12 -12.71
CA ARG A 302 16.57 3.06 -12.00
C ARG A 302 16.59 2.00 -10.90
N VAL A 303 15.46 1.79 -10.22
CA VAL A 303 15.28 0.68 -9.27
C VAL A 303 15.52 -0.65 -9.96
N LEU A 304 14.92 -0.86 -11.14
CA LEU A 304 15.08 -2.09 -11.92
C LEU A 304 16.49 -2.24 -12.53
N ALA A 305 17.09 -1.12 -12.96
CA ALA A 305 18.46 -1.12 -13.49
C ALA A 305 19.54 -1.44 -12.44
N GLY A 306 19.20 -1.44 -11.15
CA GLY A 306 20.16 -1.65 -10.07
C GLY A 306 21.01 -0.41 -9.75
N ASP A 307 20.53 0.78 -10.12
CA ASP A 307 21.22 2.06 -9.82
C ASP A 307 21.20 2.41 -8.33
N TYR A 308 20.32 1.77 -7.56
CA TYR A 308 20.22 1.92 -6.11
C TYR A 308 20.90 0.74 -5.43
N GLU A 309 21.72 1.02 -4.42
CA GLU A 309 22.43 -0.01 -3.67
C GLU A 309 21.51 -0.63 -2.62
N PHE A 310 20.99 -1.82 -2.92
CA PHE A 310 20.19 -2.62 -1.98
C PHE A 310 20.99 -3.83 -1.48
N PRO A 311 21.45 -3.83 -0.21
CA PRO A 311 22.24 -4.92 0.36
C PRO A 311 21.55 -6.29 0.23
N GLU A 312 20.23 -6.31 0.32
CA GLU A 312 19.38 -7.50 0.22
C GLU A 312 19.53 -8.24 -1.11
N LEU A 313 19.86 -7.51 -2.18
CA LEU A 313 19.87 -8.05 -3.54
C LEU A 313 21.26 -8.50 -4.00
N THR A 314 22.32 -8.20 -3.24
CA THR A 314 23.72 -8.37 -3.66
C THR A 314 24.14 -9.82 -3.93
N ILE A 315 23.47 -10.77 -3.31
CA ILE A 315 23.79 -12.21 -3.37
C ILE A 315 22.81 -13.02 -4.22
N LEU A 316 21.76 -12.36 -4.73
CA LEU A 316 20.67 -12.96 -5.47
C LEU A 316 20.95 -12.98 -6.96
N ASP A 317 20.32 -13.89 -7.69
CA ASP A 317 20.35 -13.85 -9.14
C ASP A 317 19.44 -12.75 -9.71
N GLU A 318 19.54 -12.52 -11.02
CA GLU A 318 18.80 -11.46 -11.71
C GLU A 318 17.27 -11.66 -11.62
N ARG A 319 16.80 -12.91 -11.70
CA ARG A 319 15.36 -13.24 -11.61
C ARG A 319 14.84 -13.01 -10.21
N GLU A 320 15.59 -13.48 -9.20
CA GLU A 320 15.25 -13.31 -7.79
C GLU A 320 15.16 -11.83 -7.42
N ARG A 321 16.14 -11.05 -7.89
CA ARG A 321 16.19 -9.60 -7.71
C ARG A 321 14.93 -8.92 -8.27
N ASP A 322 14.58 -9.20 -9.52
CA ASP A 322 13.46 -8.56 -10.19
C ASP A 322 12.12 -8.89 -9.51
N VAL A 323 11.91 -10.15 -9.13
CA VAL A 323 10.70 -10.58 -8.41
C VAL A 323 10.56 -9.86 -7.06
N LEU A 324 11.65 -9.68 -6.32
CA LEU A 324 11.63 -8.97 -5.03
C LEU A 324 11.41 -7.47 -5.19
N LEU A 325 12.01 -6.83 -6.19
CA LEU A 325 11.78 -5.42 -6.50
C LEU A 325 10.31 -5.16 -6.89
N ASP A 326 9.74 -6.03 -7.71
CA ASP A 326 8.33 -5.96 -8.11
C ASP A 326 7.43 -6.18 -6.88
N ALA A 327 7.72 -7.17 -6.04
CA ALA A 327 6.97 -7.44 -4.81
C ALA A 327 7.02 -6.28 -3.80
N ALA A 328 8.19 -5.65 -3.62
CA ALA A 328 8.34 -4.49 -2.74
C ALA A 328 7.53 -3.29 -3.26
N THR A 329 7.55 -3.07 -4.58
CA THR A 329 6.73 -2.02 -5.22
C THR A 329 5.23 -2.27 -4.99
N VAL A 330 4.76 -3.50 -5.21
CA VAL A 330 3.36 -3.89 -4.98
C VAL A 330 2.95 -3.66 -3.52
N LEU A 331 3.80 -4.05 -2.57
CA LEU A 331 3.55 -3.85 -1.14
C LEU A 331 3.23 -2.36 -0.83
N PHE A 332 4.03 -1.43 -1.34
CA PHE A 332 3.80 0.00 -1.09
C PHE A 332 2.55 0.55 -1.78
N LEU A 333 2.22 0.06 -2.98
CA LEU A 333 1.03 0.49 -3.72
C LEU A 333 -0.25 -0.02 -3.03
N GLU A 334 -0.29 -1.29 -2.63
CA GLU A 334 -1.45 -1.90 -1.97
C GLU A 334 -1.76 -1.26 -0.61
N HIS A 335 -0.73 -0.93 0.16
CA HIS A 335 -0.87 -0.20 1.42
C HIS A 335 -1.05 1.32 1.24
N ASN A 336 -1.16 1.81 0.00
CA ASN A 336 -1.33 3.23 -0.36
C ASN A 336 -0.24 4.14 0.25
N MET A 337 0.98 3.63 0.40
CA MET A 337 2.11 4.39 0.95
C MET A 337 2.84 5.22 -0.11
N CYS A 338 2.73 4.82 -1.36
CA CYS A 338 3.25 5.55 -2.50
C CYS A 338 2.25 5.57 -3.65
N PHE A 339 2.51 6.41 -4.65
CA PHE A 339 1.78 6.41 -5.91
C PHE A 339 2.74 6.62 -7.08
N ARG A 340 2.30 6.19 -8.27
CA ARG A 340 3.05 6.33 -9.51
C ARG A 340 2.71 7.64 -10.23
N GLU A 341 3.74 8.36 -10.64
CA GLU A 341 3.61 9.59 -11.43
C GLU A 341 4.68 9.64 -12.52
N THR A 342 4.27 9.86 -13.77
CA THR A 342 5.18 9.99 -14.90
C THR A 342 5.41 11.46 -15.24
N LEU A 343 6.68 11.87 -15.22
CA LEU A 343 7.14 13.23 -15.52
C LEU A 343 8.15 13.16 -16.67
N GLY A 344 7.69 13.50 -17.88
CA GLY A 344 8.52 13.35 -19.08
C GLY A 344 8.82 11.88 -19.36
N ALA A 345 10.10 11.51 -19.39
CA ALA A 345 10.54 10.14 -19.64
C ALA A 345 10.73 9.30 -18.35
N GLN A 346 10.46 9.88 -17.17
CA GLN A 346 10.70 9.22 -15.88
C GLN A 346 9.37 8.88 -15.21
N THR A 347 9.22 7.63 -14.79
CA THR A 347 8.13 7.20 -13.92
C THR A 347 8.65 7.07 -12.50
N LEU A 348 8.09 7.87 -11.59
CA LEU A 348 8.49 7.95 -10.21
C LEU A 348 7.49 7.23 -9.30
N LEU A 349 8.01 6.51 -8.31
CA LEU A 349 7.27 6.07 -7.12
C LEU A 349 7.45 7.14 -6.05
N ILE A 350 6.40 7.92 -5.78
CA ILE A 350 6.43 9.05 -4.86
C ILE A 350 5.83 8.62 -3.52
N PHE A 351 6.59 8.80 -2.43
CA PHE A 351 6.19 8.53 -1.05
C PHE A 351 5.84 9.86 -0.35
N PRO A 352 4.55 10.21 -0.19
CA PRO A 352 4.17 11.53 0.32
C PRO A 352 4.76 11.87 1.69
N ALA A 353 4.85 10.87 2.59
CA ALA A 353 5.41 11.04 3.93
C ALA A 353 6.92 11.35 3.94
N LEU A 354 7.61 11.17 2.81
CA LEU A 354 9.06 11.38 2.68
C LEU A 354 9.41 12.68 1.93
N ILE A 355 8.41 13.45 1.50
CA ILE A 355 8.62 14.73 0.83
C ILE A 355 9.20 15.73 1.84
N ASN A 356 10.38 16.28 1.54
CA ASN A 356 11.08 17.25 2.39
C ASN A 356 11.01 18.69 1.84
N GLN A 357 10.46 18.89 0.65
CA GLN A 357 10.29 20.22 0.07
C GLN A 357 9.25 21.02 0.83
N LYS A 358 9.63 22.18 1.37
CA LYS A 358 8.70 23.11 2.03
C LYS A 358 7.92 23.91 1.02
N ARG A 359 6.69 24.28 1.39
CA ARG A 359 5.87 25.19 0.58
C ARG A 359 6.57 26.56 0.41
N PRO A 360 6.71 27.08 -0.82
CA PRO A 360 7.23 28.43 -1.05
C PRO A 360 6.37 29.52 -0.41
N LEU A 361 7.00 30.56 0.15
CA LEU A 361 6.30 31.66 0.85
C LEU A 361 5.55 32.63 -0.08
N LEU A 362 5.89 32.66 -1.37
CA LEU A 362 5.49 33.73 -2.30
C LEU A 362 4.34 33.33 -3.28
N GLU A 363 3.91 32.07 -3.29
CA GLU A 363 3.01 31.52 -4.34
C GLU A 363 1.66 30.99 -3.80
N GLY A 364 1.24 31.40 -2.60
CA GLY A 364 0.03 30.90 -1.98
C GLY A 364 -1.24 31.65 -2.41
N VAL A 365 -2.24 30.92 -2.93
CA VAL A 365 -3.63 31.38 -2.86
C VAL A 365 -4.01 31.48 -1.38
N GLU A 366 -4.70 32.54 -0.98
CA GLU A 366 -5.14 32.70 0.41
C GLU A 366 -6.09 31.54 0.80
N THR A 367 -5.62 30.64 1.65
CA THR A 367 -6.35 29.47 2.13
C THR A 367 -6.98 29.75 3.49
N VAL A 368 -8.18 29.24 3.69
CA VAL A 368 -8.88 29.29 4.98
C VAL A 368 -8.85 27.90 5.60
N GLU A 369 -8.26 27.78 6.79
CA GLU A 369 -8.33 26.55 7.60
C GLU A 369 -9.77 26.24 7.98
N ASP A 370 -10.10 24.96 8.03
CA ASP A 370 -11.43 24.45 8.37
C ASP A 370 -11.34 23.46 9.53
N PHE A 371 -11.97 22.28 9.41
CA PHE A 371 -11.92 21.24 10.44
C PHE A 371 -10.50 20.74 10.72
N SER A 372 -10.22 20.50 12.00
CA SER A 372 -9.04 19.78 12.48
C SER A 372 -9.42 18.41 13.03
N TYR A 373 -8.54 17.43 12.84
CA TYR A 373 -8.70 16.04 13.25
C TYR A 373 -7.48 15.66 14.06
N ARG A 374 -7.69 15.31 15.33
CA ARG A 374 -6.65 14.67 16.16
C ARG A 374 -6.83 13.17 16.06
N LEU A 375 -5.74 12.50 15.69
CA LEU A 375 -5.63 11.07 15.54
C LEU A 375 -4.78 10.52 16.68
N SER A 376 -5.15 9.37 17.22
CA SER A 376 -4.30 8.58 18.12
C SER A 376 -4.35 7.09 17.79
N GLY A 377 -3.24 6.40 18.04
CA GLY A 377 -3.02 5.01 17.65
C GLY A 377 -2.00 4.93 16.51
N ALA A 378 -2.29 4.13 15.49
CA ALA A 378 -1.34 3.84 14.42
C ALA A 378 -1.40 4.84 13.26
N VAL A 379 -0.78 6.00 13.47
CA VAL A 379 -0.91 7.19 12.64
C VAL A 379 0.09 7.30 11.48
N GLU A 380 1.15 6.50 11.48
CA GLU A 380 2.35 6.58 10.62
C GLU A 380 2.02 6.64 9.13
N ASN A 381 1.11 5.76 8.69
CA ASN A 381 0.76 5.61 7.28
C ASN A 381 -0.52 6.39 6.93
N VAL A 382 -1.14 7.10 7.88
CA VAL A 382 -2.42 7.79 7.66
C VAL A 382 -2.27 8.94 6.69
N TYR A 383 -1.26 9.80 6.90
CA TYR A 383 -1.03 10.95 6.01
C TYR A 383 -0.76 10.50 4.56
N ALA A 384 0.21 9.61 4.37
CA ALA A 384 0.59 9.13 3.03
C ALA A 384 -0.61 8.53 2.29
N ALA A 385 -1.37 7.69 2.98
CA ALA A 385 -2.45 6.98 2.33
C ALA A 385 -3.70 7.85 2.12
N LEU A 386 -3.96 8.87 2.94
CA LEU A 386 -4.93 9.91 2.59
C LEU A 386 -4.52 10.66 1.33
N VAL A 387 -3.23 10.99 1.18
CA VAL A 387 -2.72 11.66 -0.04
C VAL A 387 -2.95 10.79 -1.27
N VAL A 388 -2.63 9.49 -1.17
CA VAL A 388 -2.83 8.53 -2.25
C VAL A 388 -4.30 8.35 -2.59
N GLN A 389 -5.15 8.09 -1.59
CA GLN A 389 -6.57 7.77 -1.80
C GLN A 389 -7.38 8.95 -2.34
N LEU A 390 -7.17 10.16 -1.80
CA LEU A 390 -7.84 11.37 -2.29
C LEU A 390 -7.45 11.70 -3.71
N GLY A 391 -6.18 11.50 -4.06
CA GLY A 391 -5.71 11.73 -5.40
C GLY A 391 -5.96 10.60 -6.40
N TYR A 392 -6.65 9.52 -6.00
CA TYR A 392 -7.21 8.51 -6.90
C TYR A 392 -8.69 8.74 -7.21
N THR A 393 -9.31 9.73 -6.56
CA THR A 393 -10.67 10.17 -6.86
C THR A 393 -10.73 10.87 -8.22
N ASN A 394 -11.92 10.90 -8.81
CA ASN A 394 -12.14 11.62 -10.07
C ASN A 394 -12.44 13.10 -9.87
N THR A 395 -12.95 13.44 -8.70
CA THR A 395 -13.36 14.81 -8.41
C THR A 395 -12.16 15.74 -8.14
N PHE A 396 -11.06 15.20 -7.61
CA PHE A 396 -9.93 15.98 -7.13
C PHE A 396 -8.64 15.61 -7.87
N THR A 397 -8.07 16.57 -8.60
CA THR A 397 -6.77 16.41 -9.25
C THR A 397 -5.68 16.88 -8.31
N ARG A 398 -4.65 16.07 -8.07
CA ARG A 398 -3.47 16.48 -7.31
C ARG A 398 -2.77 17.62 -8.05
N THR A 399 -2.49 18.73 -7.36
CA THR A 399 -1.80 19.88 -7.95
C THR A 399 -0.43 20.09 -7.33
N ASN A 400 -0.35 20.22 -6.01
CA ASN A 400 0.91 20.44 -5.30
C ASN A 400 1.04 19.53 -4.09
N GLN A 401 2.27 19.13 -3.80
CA GLN A 401 2.63 18.39 -2.58
C GLN A 401 3.91 18.96 -2.00
N TRP A 402 3.90 19.13 -0.69
CA TRP A 402 5.04 19.59 0.09
C TRP A 402 5.13 18.75 1.35
N GLN A 403 6.20 18.96 2.10
CA GLN A 403 6.36 18.37 3.42
C GLN A 403 5.10 18.59 4.26
N ASN A 404 4.46 17.48 4.63
CA ASN A 404 3.27 17.43 5.48
C ASN A 404 2.06 18.18 4.91
N GLN A 405 1.98 18.42 3.59
CA GLN A 405 0.89 19.17 2.97
C GLN A 405 0.56 18.67 1.56
N ALA A 406 -0.73 18.48 1.26
CA ALA A 406 -1.19 18.10 -0.07
C ALA A 406 -2.36 18.98 -0.53
N GLU A 407 -2.25 19.48 -1.77
CA GLU A 407 -3.26 20.27 -2.46
C GLU A 407 -3.89 19.53 -3.63
N TYR A 408 -5.18 19.77 -3.78
CA TYR A 408 -6.02 19.26 -4.83
C TYR A 408 -6.86 20.38 -5.41
N GLU A 409 -7.23 20.22 -6.67
CA GLU A 409 -8.10 21.13 -7.39
C GLU A 409 -9.25 20.36 -8.01
N THR A 410 -10.46 20.91 -7.92
CA THR A 410 -11.61 20.39 -8.67
C THR A 410 -11.56 20.89 -10.10
N ALA A 411 -12.31 20.25 -11.00
CA ALA A 411 -12.48 20.73 -12.38
C ALA A 411 -12.98 22.19 -12.52
N ARG A 412 -13.52 22.78 -11.45
CA ARG A 412 -14.02 24.16 -11.44
C ARG A 412 -13.02 25.16 -10.87
N GLY A 413 -11.81 24.71 -10.52
CA GLY A 413 -10.76 25.52 -9.91
C GLY A 413 -10.92 25.73 -8.41
N ASP A 414 -11.77 24.93 -7.74
CA ASP A 414 -11.88 24.96 -6.28
C ASP A 414 -10.66 24.26 -5.67
N VAL A 415 -9.88 24.95 -4.83
CA VAL A 415 -8.71 24.37 -4.16
C VAL A 415 -9.12 23.79 -2.82
N CYS A 416 -8.79 22.52 -2.62
CA CYS A 416 -8.99 21.77 -1.38
C CYS A 416 -7.66 21.14 -0.96
N GLY A 417 -7.38 21.05 0.33
CA GLY A 417 -6.17 20.39 0.78
C GLY A 417 -6.19 20.12 2.26
N PHE A 418 -5.13 19.44 2.70
CA PHE A 418 -4.93 19.18 4.11
C PHE A 418 -3.45 19.20 4.46
N ARG A 419 -3.18 19.51 5.72
CA ARG A 419 -1.83 19.58 6.28
C ARG A 419 -1.73 18.83 7.58
N GLN A 420 -0.59 18.19 7.79
CA GLN A 420 -0.24 17.55 9.05
C GLN A 420 0.58 18.54 9.88
N MET A 421 0.06 18.93 11.04
CA MET A 421 0.58 20.03 11.86
C MET A 421 1.55 19.57 12.94
N GLU A 422 1.14 18.52 13.65
CA GLU A 422 1.93 17.89 14.68
C GLU A 422 1.92 16.40 14.41
N GLU A 423 3.10 15.81 14.39
CA GLU A 423 3.28 14.38 14.55
C GLU A 423 4.05 14.17 15.83
N ARG A 424 3.41 13.51 16.78
CA ARG A 424 4.04 12.96 17.96
C ARG A 424 3.91 11.46 17.86
N GLU A 425 4.70 10.77 18.64
CA GLU A 425 4.70 9.31 18.65
C GLU A 425 3.30 8.75 18.97
N GLY A 426 2.66 8.15 17.96
CA GLY A 426 1.31 7.59 18.01
C GLY A 426 0.17 8.62 17.99
N GLU A 427 0.45 9.89 17.67
CA GLU A 427 -0.54 10.97 17.57
C GLU A 427 -0.26 11.87 16.36
N ALA A 428 -1.30 12.21 15.62
CA ALA A 428 -1.19 13.14 14.50
C ALA A 428 -2.33 14.15 14.50
N GLU A 429 -2.04 15.38 14.08
CA GLU A 429 -3.08 16.38 13.82
C GLU A 429 -3.13 16.72 12.33
N LEU A 430 -4.29 16.50 11.72
CA LEU A 430 -4.58 16.83 10.34
C LEU A 430 -5.57 18.00 10.26
N VAL A 431 -5.27 18.99 9.44
CA VAL A 431 -6.08 20.21 9.29
C VAL A 431 -6.49 20.38 7.84
N LEU A 432 -7.79 20.43 7.57
CA LEU A 432 -8.31 20.74 6.24
C LEU A 432 -8.20 22.24 5.97
N TYR A 433 -7.99 22.60 4.71
CA TYR A 433 -8.03 23.98 4.26
C TYR A 433 -8.60 24.08 2.84
N TYR A 434 -9.13 25.26 2.53
CA TYR A 434 -9.77 25.53 1.24
C TYR A 434 -9.42 26.90 0.71
N ALA A 435 -9.30 27.02 -0.61
CA ALA A 435 -9.17 28.29 -1.31
C ALA A 435 -10.22 28.33 -2.43
N LYS A 436 -11.04 29.40 -2.46
CA LYS A 436 -12.12 29.60 -3.45
C LYS A 436 -13.17 28.48 -3.56
N ALA A 437 -13.13 27.47 -2.68
CA ALA A 437 -13.99 26.29 -2.80
C ALA A 437 -15.46 26.55 -2.43
N LYS A 438 -16.38 26.17 -3.33
CA LYS A 438 -17.84 26.19 -3.10
C LYS A 438 -18.27 25.18 -2.01
N PRO A 439 -19.41 25.41 -1.31
CA PRO A 439 -19.87 24.55 -0.22
C PRO A 439 -19.95 23.05 -0.56
N GLY A 440 -20.44 22.69 -1.76
CA GLY A 440 -20.54 21.29 -2.17
C GLY A 440 -19.19 20.61 -2.39
N ALA A 441 -18.17 21.33 -2.88
CA ALA A 441 -16.82 20.80 -3.05
C ALA A 441 -16.15 20.57 -1.68
N ARG A 442 -16.34 21.50 -0.75
CA ARG A 442 -15.87 21.37 0.64
C ARG A 442 -16.49 20.17 1.33
N LEU A 443 -17.81 20.03 1.25
CA LEU A 443 -18.54 18.93 1.89
C LEU A 443 -18.12 17.57 1.35
N LEU A 444 -17.94 17.45 0.03
CA LEU A 444 -17.48 16.21 -0.60
C LEU A 444 -16.03 15.88 -0.22
N PHE A 445 -15.12 16.86 -0.24
CA PHE A 445 -13.73 16.65 0.16
C PHE A 445 -13.63 16.23 1.62
N GLN A 446 -14.33 16.93 2.50
CA GLN A 446 -14.46 16.56 3.91
C GLN A 446 -15.04 15.16 4.09
N GLY A 447 -16.13 14.83 3.38
CA GLY A 447 -16.78 13.53 3.47
C GLY A 447 -15.83 12.39 3.09
N LEU A 448 -15.11 12.52 1.98
CA LEU A 448 -14.09 11.55 1.55
C LEU A 448 -12.95 11.44 2.55
N PHE A 449 -12.46 12.57 3.04
CA PHE A 449 -11.40 12.60 4.05
C PHE A 449 -11.80 11.86 5.33
N GLU A 450 -12.98 12.15 5.87
CA GLU A 450 -13.51 11.50 7.07
C GLU A 450 -13.78 10.01 6.87
N GLU A 451 -14.27 9.64 5.69
CA GLU A 451 -14.57 8.25 5.35
C GLU A 451 -13.29 7.41 5.25
N PHE A 452 -12.25 7.94 4.58
CA PHE A 452 -10.94 7.27 4.53
C PHE A 452 -10.25 7.21 5.89
N LEU A 453 -10.54 8.15 6.80
CA LEU A 453 -10.11 8.07 8.20
C LEU A 453 -10.89 6.99 8.97
N ARG A 454 -12.21 6.90 8.80
CA ARG A 454 -13.05 5.88 9.46
C ARG A 454 -12.73 4.46 9.01
N GLY A 455 -12.27 4.28 7.78
CA GLY A 455 -11.78 2.99 7.26
C GLY A 455 -10.43 2.54 7.84
N ARG A 456 -9.88 3.25 8.84
CA ARG A 456 -8.59 2.94 9.46
C ARG A 456 -8.75 2.70 10.95
N ASP A 457 -7.83 1.91 11.48
CA ASP A 457 -7.74 1.61 12.91
C ASP A 457 -7.02 2.75 13.67
N VAL A 458 -7.68 3.90 13.72
CA VAL A 458 -7.23 5.08 14.49
C VAL A 458 -8.40 5.73 15.19
N ASN A 459 -8.15 6.25 16.39
CA ASN A 459 -9.13 7.06 17.10
C ASN A 459 -9.12 8.48 16.53
N VAL A 460 -10.30 8.98 16.11
CA VAL A 460 -10.43 10.29 15.48
C VAL A 460 -11.27 11.21 16.35
N THR A 461 -10.70 12.35 16.74
CA THR A 461 -11.43 13.45 17.38
C THR A 461 -11.50 14.65 16.45
N LYS A 462 -12.72 15.07 16.12
CA LYS A 462 -13.00 16.17 15.17
C LYS A 462 -13.25 17.50 15.89
N PHE A 463 -12.62 18.56 15.39
CA PHE A 463 -12.73 19.92 15.91
C PHE A 463 -13.14 20.89 14.79
N PRO A 464 -14.32 21.54 14.87
CA PRO A 464 -14.75 22.52 13.88
C PRO A 464 -14.04 23.88 14.06
N PRO A 465 -13.97 24.72 13.01
CA PRO A 465 -13.59 26.10 13.18
C PRO A 465 -14.63 26.84 14.04
N VAL A 466 -14.15 27.66 14.97
CA VAL A 466 -15.02 28.42 15.89
C VAL A 466 -14.95 29.90 15.53
N PRO A 467 -15.91 30.47 14.78
CA PRO A 467 -16.00 31.91 14.55
C PRO A 467 -16.69 32.61 15.72
N CYS A 468 -16.28 33.84 16.02
CA CYS A 468 -16.97 34.65 17.01
C CYS A 468 -18.34 35.12 16.47
N PRO A 469 -19.45 34.87 17.17
CA PRO A 469 -20.78 35.34 16.73
C PRO A 469 -20.95 36.87 16.84
N LYS A 470 -19.95 37.62 17.33
CA LYS A 470 -20.00 39.10 17.41
C LYS A 470 -19.11 39.77 16.38
N CYS A 471 -17.84 39.35 16.26
CA CYS A 471 -16.88 40.00 15.35
C CYS A 471 -16.42 39.10 14.19
N ALA A 472 -16.99 37.91 14.03
CA ALA A 472 -16.59 36.90 13.04
C ALA A 472 -15.14 36.40 13.15
N TYR A 473 -14.35 36.90 14.11
CA TYR A 473 -12.98 36.43 14.37
C TYR A 473 -12.93 34.92 14.59
N ARG A 474 -12.18 34.24 13.74
CA ARG A 474 -11.91 32.81 13.89
C ARG A 474 -10.91 32.61 15.01
N GLN A 475 -11.31 31.82 16.00
CA GLN A 475 -10.47 31.55 17.16
C GLN A 475 -9.28 30.70 16.77
N GLN A 476 -8.15 30.89 17.45
CA GLN A 476 -6.95 30.10 17.20
C GLN A 476 -7.26 28.62 17.47
N ARG A 477 -6.98 27.77 16.47
CA ARG A 477 -7.21 26.32 16.52
C ARG A 477 -6.62 25.68 17.78
N GLY A 478 -5.36 26.01 18.11
CA GLY A 478 -4.68 25.47 19.28
C GLY A 478 -5.45 25.71 20.59
N GLU A 479 -6.05 26.89 20.76
CA GLU A 479 -6.86 27.21 21.95
C GLU A 479 -8.21 26.48 21.93
N VAL A 480 -8.87 26.37 20.77
CA VAL A 480 -10.12 25.60 20.62
C VAL A 480 -9.89 24.14 21.01
N VAL A 481 -8.88 23.51 20.41
CA VAL A 481 -8.53 22.11 20.64
C VAL A 481 -8.15 21.88 22.11
N LYS A 482 -7.35 22.78 22.70
CA LYS A 482 -6.99 22.72 24.12
C LYS A 482 -8.22 22.79 25.03
N ARG A 483 -9.11 23.76 24.82
CA ARG A 483 -10.31 23.96 25.65
C ARG A 483 -11.28 22.79 25.57
N ILE A 484 -11.53 22.28 24.37
CA ILE A 484 -12.38 21.11 24.17
C ILE A 484 -11.75 19.87 24.84
N GLY A 485 -10.43 19.69 24.70
CA GLY A 485 -9.69 18.62 25.38
C GLY A 485 -9.74 18.70 26.90
N GLU A 486 -9.78 19.90 27.48
CA GLU A 486 -9.98 20.14 28.92
C GLU A 486 -11.45 19.96 29.37
N GLY A 487 -12.35 19.54 28.49
CA GLY A 487 -13.78 19.38 28.77
C GLY A 487 -14.52 20.72 28.98
N LYS A 488 -13.92 21.85 28.59
CA LYS A 488 -14.53 23.17 28.73
C LYS A 488 -15.51 23.43 27.59
N GLY A 489 -16.76 23.75 27.93
CA GLY A 489 -17.80 24.09 26.95
C GLY A 489 -17.76 25.52 26.41
N PHE A 490 -16.71 26.31 26.69
CA PHE A 490 -16.61 27.69 26.22
C PHE A 490 -15.16 28.22 26.15
N LEU A 491 -14.97 29.28 25.38
CA LEU A 491 -13.76 30.11 25.37
C LEU A 491 -14.12 31.60 25.24
N PHE A 492 -13.16 32.50 25.44
CA PHE A 492 -13.34 33.93 25.20
C PHE A 492 -12.70 34.33 23.87
N CYS A 493 -13.41 35.14 23.09
CA CYS A 493 -12.93 35.62 21.81
C CYS A 493 -11.60 36.38 21.98
N GLY A 494 -10.56 35.96 21.26
CA GLY A 494 -9.25 36.62 21.31
C GLY A 494 -9.28 38.11 20.91
N GLU A 495 -10.22 38.51 20.06
CA GLU A 495 -10.35 39.90 19.60
C GLU A 495 -11.34 40.75 20.43
N CYS A 496 -12.60 40.32 20.56
CA CYS A 496 -13.65 41.14 21.20
C CYS A 496 -14.02 40.73 22.64
N GLY A 497 -13.35 39.72 23.21
CA GLY A 497 -13.59 39.22 24.58
C GLY A 497 -14.93 38.52 24.82
N LYS A 498 -15.80 38.40 23.81
CA LYS A 498 -17.10 37.72 23.95
C LYS A 498 -16.91 36.25 24.32
N LYS A 499 -17.71 35.75 25.28
CA LYS A 499 -17.81 34.32 25.59
C LYS A 499 -18.44 33.57 24.42
N ILE A 500 -17.76 32.57 23.90
CA ILE A 500 -18.18 31.71 22.79
C ILE A 500 -18.42 30.30 23.35
N THR A 501 -19.60 29.74 23.10
CA THR A 501 -19.90 28.34 23.41
C THR A 501 -19.16 27.44 22.43
N LEU A 502 -18.48 26.42 22.94
CA LEU A 502 -17.78 25.44 22.14
C LEU A 502 -18.73 24.30 21.76
N PRO A 503 -18.67 23.82 20.51
CA PRO A 503 -19.44 22.65 20.09
C PRO A 503 -18.94 21.40 20.82
N LYS A 504 -19.83 20.42 20.98
CA LYS A 504 -19.42 19.10 21.49
C LYS A 504 -18.56 18.40 20.44
N ALA A 505 -17.55 17.68 20.89
CA ALA A 505 -16.73 16.86 20.01
C ALA A 505 -17.60 15.79 19.32
N GLY A 506 -17.43 15.61 18.00
CA GLY A 506 -18.00 14.48 17.27
C GLY A 506 -19.39 14.68 16.64
N GLU A 507 -19.92 15.90 16.51
CA GLU A 507 -21.14 16.10 15.70
C GLU A 507 -20.87 15.75 14.22
N GLU A 508 -21.55 14.71 13.73
CA GLU A 508 -21.50 14.27 12.34
C GLU A 508 -22.20 15.27 11.42
N VAL A 509 -21.66 15.45 10.21
CA VAL A 509 -22.33 16.25 9.18
C VAL A 509 -23.38 15.37 8.50
N ALA A 510 -24.64 15.82 8.51
CA ALA A 510 -25.71 15.12 7.81
C ALA A 510 -25.52 15.23 6.29
N LEU A 511 -25.06 14.14 5.66
CA LEU A 511 -24.99 14.02 4.20
C LEU A 511 -26.35 13.65 3.61
N SER A 512 -26.74 14.30 2.52
CA SER A 512 -27.88 13.91 1.71
C SER A 512 -27.68 12.55 1.05
N ARG A 513 -28.76 11.90 0.60
CA ARG A 513 -28.70 10.61 -0.11
C ARG A 513 -27.79 10.66 -1.35
N ALA A 514 -27.87 11.74 -2.13
CA ALA A 514 -27.07 11.92 -3.33
C ALA A 514 -25.58 12.09 -3.02
N GLU A 515 -25.24 12.79 -1.94
CA GLU A 515 -23.85 12.96 -1.49
C GLU A 515 -23.25 11.64 -1.00
N ARG A 516 -24.03 10.82 -0.27
CA ARG A 516 -23.61 9.47 0.16
C ARG A 516 -23.37 8.54 -1.03
N GLU A 517 -24.25 8.56 -2.02
CA GLU A 517 -24.08 7.73 -3.22
C GLU A 517 -22.81 8.12 -3.99
N ARG A 518 -22.55 9.43 -4.13
CA ARG A 518 -21.32 9.93 -4.74
C ARG A 518 -20.06 9.56 -3.94
N LEU A 519 -20.13 9.61 -2.61
CA LEU A 519 -19.04 9.20 -1.73
C LEU A 519 -18.67 7.73 -1.96
N ASN A 520 -19.67 6.85 -1.96
CA ASN A 520 -19.48 5.41 -2.18
C ASN A 520 -18.86 5.11 -3.56
N GLN A 521 -19.30 5.82 -4.60
CA GLN A 521 -18.74 5.67 -5.95
C GLN A 521 -17.25 6.05 -6.01
N GLU A 522 -16.85 7.14 -5.36
CA GLU A 522 -15.45 7.57 -5.30
C GLU A 522 -14.59 6.60 -4.47
N GLN A 523 -15.12 6.02 -3.39
CA GLN A 523 -14.40 4.98 -2.63
C GLN A 523 -14.12 3.72 -3.46
N GLU A 524 -15.15 3.21 -4.14
CA GLU A 524 -15.01 2.03 -5.01
C GLU A 524 -14.02 2.29 -6.14
N ARG A 525 -14.02 3.51 -6.69
CA ARG A 525 -13.03 3.93 -7.67
C ARG A 525 -11.61 3.91 -7.10
N THR A 526 -11.39 4.48 -5.92
CA THR A 526 -10.08 4.49 -5.27
C THR A 526 -9.56 3.07 -5.04
N ARG A 527 -10.40 2.15 -4.55
CA ARG A 527 -10.04 0.73 -4.37
C ARG A 527 -9.60 0.08 -5.68
N ARG A 528 -10.36 0.29 -6.76
CA ARG A 528 -10.04 -0.24 -8.09
C ARG A 528 -8.78 0.39 -8.68
N ARG A 529 -8.50 1.67 -8.38
CA ARG A 529 -7.25 2.32 -8.80
C ARG A 529 -6.05 1.70 -8.12
N THR A 530 -6.11 1.46 -6.80
CA THR A 530 -5.04 0.76 -6.08
C THR A 530 -4.79 -0.62 -6.69
N ALA A 531 -5.84 -1.41 -6.93
CA ALA A 531 -5.70 -2.72 -7.57
C ALA A 531 -5.10 -2.63 -8.99
N PHE A 532 -5.48 -1.61 -9.77
CA PHE A 532 -4.93 -1.37 -11.11
C PHE A 532 -3.44 -1.01 -11.07
N GLU A 533 -3.01 -0.15 -10.13
CA GLU A 533 -1.60 0.24 -10.01
C GLU A 533 -0.71 -0.93 -9.61
N SER A 534 -1.19 -1.83 -8.74
CA SER A 534 -0.53 -3.09 -8.41
C SER A 534 -0.49 -4.05 -9.59
N ALA A 535 -1.60 -4.18 -10.34
CA ALA A 535 -1.66 -5.00 -11.55
C ALA A 535 -0.68 -4.53 -12.63
N LEU A 536 -0.45 -3.21 -12.71
CA LEU A 536 0.46 -2.61 -13.69
C LEU A 536 1.92 -3.02 -13.46
N VAL A 537 2.33 -3.29 -12.22
CA VAL A 537 3.69 -3.81 -11.92
C VAL A 537 3.91 -5.13 -12.66
N ARG A 538 2.93 -6.05 -12.62
CA ARG A 538 3.02 -7.33 -13.34
C ARG A 538 3.03 -7.15 -14.86
N VAL A 539 2.28 -6.19 -15.40
CA VAL A 539 2.32 -5.87 -16.84
C VAL A 539 3.72 -5.38 -17.24
N LYS A 540 4.30 -4.46 -16.46
CA LYS A 540 5.65 -3.94 -16.71
C LYS A 540 6.70 -5.07 -16.62
N ALA A 541 6.53 -5.99 -15.68
CA ALA A 541 7.39 -7.17 -15.57
C ALA A 541 7.32 -8.07 -16.82
N VAL A 542 6.12 -8.31 -17.38
CA VAL A 542 5.96 -9.04 -18.66
C VAL A 542 6.64 -8.29 -19.81
N VAL A 543 6.43 -6.97 -19.91
CA VAL A 543 7.03 -6.12 -20.95
C VAL A 543 8.55 -6.18 -20.91
N ARG A 544 9.14 -6.14 -19.70
CA ARG A 544 10.58 -6.27 -19.45
C ARG A 544 11.10 -7.64 -19.89
N ASP A 545 10.49 -8.72 -19.42
CA ASP A 545 10.95 -10.09 -19.66
C ASP A 545 10.84 -10.50 -21.13
N GLU A 546 9.78 -10.07 -21.82
CA GLU A 546 9.60 -10.26 -23.26
C GLU A 546 10.38 -9.23 -24.11
N LYS A 547 11.13 -8.31 -23.48
CA LYS A 547 11.92 -7.25 -24.13
C LYS A 547 11.11 -6.43 -25.14
N LYS A 548 9.86 -6.13 -24.81
CA LYS A 548 8.99 -5.31 -25.66
C LYS A 548 9.38 -3.84 -25.57
N SER A 549 9.34 -3.13 -26.70
CA SER A 549 9.49 -1.68 -26.74
C SER A 549 8.23 -0.97 -26.25
N ALA A 550 8.40 0.23 -25.69
CA ALA A 550 7.29 1.12 -25.38
C ALA A 550 6.51 1.45 -26.67
N PRO A 551 5.20 1.14 -26.75
CA PRO A 551 4.41 1.47 -27.92
C PRO A 551 4.09 2.97 -27.93
N THR A 552 4.04 3.54 -29.12
CA THR A 552 3.60 4.91 -29.37
C THR A 552 2.11 4.93 -29.73
N CYS A 553 1.33 5.75 -29.05
CA CYS A 553 -0.12 5.79 -29.20
C CYS A 553 -0.61 7.22 -29.40
N PHE A 554 -1.27 7.46 -30.54
CA PHE A 554 -1.98 8.70 -30.82
C PHE A 554 -3.44 8.58 -30.36
N VAL A 555 -3.92 9.57 -29.60
CA VAL A 555 -5.33 9.60 -29.15
C VAL A 555 -6.11 10.62 -29.97
N SER A 556 -6.97 10.14 -30.87
CA SER A 556 -7.87 10.96 -31.69
C SER A 556 -9.19 11.20 -30.96
N TYR A 557 -9.55 12.46 -30.74
CA TYR A 557 -10.76 12.84 -30.02
C TYR A 557 -11.32 14.18 -30.51
N ALA A 558 -12.60 14.43 -30.22
CA ALA A 558 -13.26 15.69 -30.58
C ALA A 558 -13.03 16.80 -29.55
N TRP A 559 -12.63 17.98 -30.02
CA TRP A 559 -12.51 19.17 -29.17
C TRP A 559 -13.85 19.84 -28.85
N GLY A 560 -13.88 20.71 -27.85
CA GLY A 560 -15.04 21.58 -27.54
C GLY A 560 -16.00 21.01 -26.50
N ASP A 561 -15.68 19.87 -25.91
CA ASP A 561 -16.29 19.34 -24.69
C ASP A 561 -15.18 19.27 -23.61
N ALA A 562 -15.27 20.15 -22.61
CA ALA A 562 -14.26 20.26 -21.55
C ALA A 562 -14.24 19.06 -20.58
N GLU A 563 -15.31 18.27 -20.53
CA GLU A 563 -15.35 17.02 -19.75
C GLU A 563 -14.63 15.91 -20.52
N GLN A 564 -14.89 15.79 -21.82
CA GLN A 564 -14.19 14.86 -22.70
C GLN A 564 -12.68 15.16 -22.74
N GLU A 565 -12.28 16.42 -22.89
CA GLU A 565 -10.86 16.82 -22.90
C GLU A 565 -10.14 16.46 -21.60
N ARG A 566 -10.79 16.64 -20.45
CA ARG A 566 -10.23 16.21 -19.15
C ARG A 566 -10.13 14.69 -19.04
N TRP A 567 -11.14 13.97 -19.51
CA TRP A 567 -11.11 12.51 -19.52
C TRP A 567 -9.96 11.97 -20.39
N VAL A 568 -9.76 12.54 -21.59
CA VAL A 568 -8.66 12.15 -22.49
C VAL A 568 -7.29 12.41 -21.87
N ARG A 569 -7.13 13.54 -21.15
CA ARG A 569 -5.90 13.82 -20.40
C ARG A 569 -5.65 12.81 -19.29
N GLY A 570 -6.71 12.40 -18.57
CA GLY A 570 -6.63 11.34 -17.56
C GLY A 570 -6.20 10.00 -18.16
N LEU A 571 -6.84 9.60 -19.27
CA LEU A 571 -6.45 8.41 -20.03
C LEU A 571 -4.98 8.48 -20.47
N GLY A 572 -4.55 9.61 -21.04
CA GLY A 572 -3.16 9.80 -21.48
C GLY A 572 -2.17 9.62 -20.32
N LYS A 573 -2.46 10.21 -19.16
CA LYS A 573 -1.62 10.06 -17.95
C LYS A 573 -1.56 8.61 -17.47
N ASP A 574 -2.67 7.89 -17.53
CA ASP A 574 -2.71 6.48 -17.13
C ASP A 574 -1.91 5.58 -18.07
N LEU A 575 -1.95 5.86 -19.37
CA LEU A 575 -1.13 5.18 -20.37
C LEU A 575 0.36 5.56 -20.23
N GLU A 576 0.69 6.83 -19.99
CA GLU A 576 2.06 7.27 -19.68
C GLU A 576 2.62 6.54 -18.44
N ASN A 577 1.82 6.42 -17.36
CA ASN A 577 2.17 5.63 -16.18
C ASN A 577 2.38 4.14 -16.48
N ALA A 578 1.72 3.61 -17.52
CA ALA A 578 1.94 2.27 -18.03
C ALA A 578 3.19 2.11 -18.90
N GLY A 579 3.96 3.19 -19.13
CA GLY A 579 5.15 3.19 -19.98
C GLY A 579 4.87 3.35 -21.48
N ILE A 580 3.66 3.81 -21.83
CA ILE A 580 3.23 3.99 -23.23
C ILE A 580 3.48 5.45 -23.62
N GLU A 581 4.08 5.67 -24.79
CA GLU A 581 4.35 7.01 -25.28
C GLU A 581 3.09 7.61 -25.92
N ILE A 582 2.56 8.68 -25.32
CA ILE A 582 1.31 9.29 -25.77
C ILE A 582 1.54 10.55 -26.59
N ILE A 583 0.84 10.62 -27.73
CA ILE A 583 0.77 11.80 -28.58
C ILE A 583 -0.63 12.41 -28.42
N LEU A 584 -0.69 13.63 -27.85
CA LEU A 584 -1.92 14.42 -27.71
C LEU A 584 -1.80 15.74 -28.48
N ASP A 585 -2.88 16.09 -29.17
CA ASP A 585 -3.02 17.27 -30.03
C ASP A 585 -2.76 18.62 -29.32
N GLN A 586 -2.90 18.69 -27.99
CA GLN A 586 -2.75 19.93 -27.21
C GLN A 586 -1.41 20.06 -26.45
N LYS A 587 -0.56 19.02 -26.38
CA LYS A 587 0.75 19.09 -25.69
C LYS A 587 1.86 19.66 -26.59
N ASP A 588 1.79 19.45 -27.91
CA ASP A 588 2.90 19.74 -28.84
C ASP A 588 2.74 21.01 -29.70
N ASN A 589 1.62 21.74 -29.60
CA ASN A 589 1.28 22.82 -30.54
C ASN A 589 1.25 24.30 -30.02
N PRO A 590 1.58 24.67 -28.75
CA PRO A 590 1.52 26.08 -28.35
C PRO A 590 2.85 26.85 -28.46
N GLN A 591 3.88 26.34 -29.14
CA GLN A 591 5.12 27.10 -29.34
C GLN A 591 5.14 27.84 -30.69
N ILE A 592 5.44 29.14 -30.66
CA ILE A 592 5.74 29.93 -31.86
C ILE A 592 6.92 29.27 -32.59
N GLY A 593 6.67 28.72 -33.79
CA GLY A 593 7.66 27.99 -34.60
C GLY A 593 7.46 26.46 -34.68
N ALA A 594 6.41 25.90 -34.06
CA ALA A 594 6.08 24.47 -34.20
C ALA A 594 5.75 24.11 -35.67
N ASN A 595 6.46 23.13 -36.23
CA ASN A 595 6.25 22.67 -37.60
C ASN A 595 5.12 21.63 -37.63
N VAL A 596 3.96 22.02 -38.16
CA VAL A 596 2.79 21.17 -38.37
C VAL A 596 3.15 19.85 -39.10
N ALA A 597 4.10 19.89 -40.04
CA ALA A 597 4.55 18.69 -40.75
C ALA A 597 5.28 17.68 -39.83
N ARG A 598 6.00 18.15 -38.80
CA ARG A 598 6.66 17.28 -37.82
C ARG A 598 5.64 16.58 -36.92
N PHE A 599 4.55 17.27 -36.58
CA PHE A 599 3.46 16.70 -35.81
C PHE A 599 2.71 15.62 -36.61
N VAL A 600 2.31 15.93 -37.85
CA VAL A 600 1.66 14.95 -38.76
C VAL A 600 2.55 13.72 -38.97
N SER A 601 3.87 13.92 -39.18
CA SER A 601 4.83 12.82 -39.31
C SER A 601 4.91 11.92 -38.06
N ARG A 602 4.78 12.47 -36.85
CA ARG A 602 4.75 11.66 -35.61
C ARG A 602 3.46 10.85 -35.47
N ILE A 603 2.33 11.40 -35.92
CA ILE A 603 1.05 10.67 -35.93
C ILE A 603 1.14 9.51 -36.93
N GLU A 604 1.67 9.75 -38.14
CA GLU A 604 1.88 8.70 -39.15
C GLU A 604 2.74 7.55 -38.62
N GLN A 605 3.81 7.87 -37.87
CA GLN A 605 4.76 6.92 -37.29
C GLN A 605 4.25 6.23 -36.02
N SER A 606 3.08 6.60 -35.48
CA SER A 606 2.56 6.00 -34.25
C SER A 606 2.21 4.52 -34.42
N ASP A 607 2.50 3.68 -33.44
CA ASP A 607 2.18 2.25 -33.51
C ASP A 607 0.65 2.03 -33.50
N PHE A 608 -0.08 2.84 -32.74
CA PHE A 608 -1.53 2.72 -32.55
C PHE A 608 -2.26 4.06 -32.60
N VAL A 609 -3.53 4.01 -33.01
CA VAL A 609 -4.46 5.13 -32.97
C VAL A 609 -5.68 4.76 -32.14
N VAL A 610 -5.83 5.40 -30.98
CA VAL A 610 -7.03 5.28 -30.14
C VAL A 610 -8.07 6.30 -30.57
N VAL A 611 -9.23 5.83 -31.00
CA VAL A 611 -10.34 6.68 -31.45
C VAL A 611 -11.37 6.81 -30.34
N VAL A 612 -11.48 8.01 -29.75
CA VAL A 612 -12.44 8.30 -28.67
C VAL A 612 -13.79 8.66 -29.27
N GLY A 613 -14.68 7.68 -29.30
CA GLY A 613 -16.04 7.79 -29.83
C GLY A 613 -16.96 8.58 -28.93
N THR A 614 -17.49 9.68 -29.47
CA THR A 614 -18.60 10.46 -28.93
C THR A 614 -19.49 10.96 -30.07
N PRO A 615 -20.76 11.34 -29.81
CA PRO A 615 -21.61 11.94 -30.84
C PRO A 615 -20.99 13.19 -31.47
N LEU A 616 -20.24 13.96 -30.67
CA LEU A 616 -19.49 15.13 -31.15
C LEU A 616 -18.36 14.73 -32.11
N TYR A 617 -17.65 13.64 -31.83
CA TYR A 617 -16.64 13.08 -32.73
C TYR A 617 -17.24 12.67 -34.07
N ARG A 618 -18.37 11.96 -34.04
CA ARG A 618 -19.10 11.56 -35.25
C ARG A 618 -19.49 12.77 -36.10
N GLN A 619 -20.11 13.78 -35.48
CA GLN A 619 -20.55 14.98 -36.19
C GLN A 619 -19.38 15.73 -36.84
N LYS A 620 -18.24 15.84 -36.12
CA LYS A 620 -17.04 16.48 -36.66
C LYS A 620 -16.40 15.70 -37.80
N TYR A 621 -16.43 14.38 -37.74
CA TYR A 621 -15.96 13.54 -38.83
C TYR A 621 -16.79 13.79 -40.11
N GLU A 622 -18.13 13.82 -40.00
CA GLU A 622 -19.03 14.04 -41.14
C GLU A 622 -18.90 15.44 -41.75
N ASN A 623 -18.83 16.48 -40.92
CA ASN A 623 -18.74 17.87 -41.38
C ASN A 623 -17.40 18.22 -42.03
N LYS A 624 -16.35 17.43 -41.81
CA LYS A 624 -14.98 17.71 -42.32
C LYS A 624 -14.64 16.97 -43.61
N VAL A 625 -15.46 16.01 -44.02
CA VAL A 625 -15.43 15.50 -45.40
C VAL A 625 -15.81 16.62 -46.41
N SER A 626 -16.33 17.77 -45.94
CA SER A 626 -16.81 18.87 -46.77
C SER A 626 -16.00 20.17 -46.82
N ASP A 627 -15.00 20.45 -45.98
CA ASP A 627 -14.12 21.64 -46.16
C ASP A 627 -12.81 21.58 -45.32
N ALA A 628 -11.69 22.02 -45.93
CA ALA A 628 -10.31 21.75 -45.49
C ALA A 628 -9.78 22.64 -44.33
N GLY A 629 -9.15 21.99 -43.34
CA GLY A 629 -8.31 22.59 -42.31
C GLY A 629 -7.12 21.67 -41.95
N SER A 630 -5.92 22.25 -41.87
CA SER A 630 -4.60 21.66 -42.13
C SER A 630 -4.04 20.56 -41.21
N VAL A 631 -4.71 20.15 -40.12
CA VAL A 631 -4.22 19.09 -39.20
C VAL A 631 -5.26 18.00 -39.00
N VAL A 632 -6.51 18.40 -38.74
CA VAL A 632 -7.59 17.42 -38.49
C VAL A 632 -8.00 16.67 -39.77
N ALA A 633 -7.75 17.24 -40.96
CA ALA A 633 -7.91 16.50 -42.21
C ALA A 633 -6.89 15.35 -42.31
N ALA A 634 -5.62 15.62 -41.96
CA ALA A 634 -4.56 14.61 -41.95
C ALA A 634 -4.83 13.47 -40.96
N GLU A 635 -5.44 13.75 -39.80
CA GLU A 635 -5.86 12.71 -38.85
C GLU A 635 -6.94 11.79 -39.41
N VAL A 636 -7.97 12.37 -40.03
CA VAL A 636 -9.08 11.61 -40.64
C VAL A 636 -8.55 10.78 -41.81
N ASP A 637 -7.68 11.36 -42.63
CA ASP A 637 -7.04 10.67 -43.75
C ASP A 637 -6.14 9.52 -43.27
N LEU A 638 -5.37 9.71 -42.20
CA LEU A 638 -4.55 8.66 -41.60
C LEU A 638 -5.39 7.51 -41.05
N ILE A 639 -6.45 7.82 -40.30
CA ILE A 639 -7.35 6.81 -39.74
C ILE A 639 -8.02 6.04 -40.89
N ASN A 640 -8.50 6.73 -41.92
CA ASN A 640 -9.11 6.09 -43.09
C ASN A 640 -8.09 5.23 -43.86
N LEU A 641 -6.85 5.67 -44.00
CA LEU A 641 -5.77 4.92 -44.64
C LEU A 641 -5.50 3.60 -43.90
N ARG A 642 -5.32 3.66 -42.57
CA ARG A 642 -5.14 2.45 -41.74
C ARG A 642 -6.36 1.52 -41.76
N LEU A 643 -7.57 2.08 -41.82
CA LEU A 643 -8.81 1.30 -41.87
C LEU A 643 -9.09 0.67 -43.25
N THR A 644 -8.51 1.20 -44.31
CA THR A 644 -8.64 0.68 -45.69
C THR A 644 -7.44 -0.17 -46.13
N GLY A 645 -6.37 -0.20 -45.33
CA GLY A 645 -5.18 -1.02 -45.53
C GLY A 645 -5.35 -2.49 -45.16
N THR A 646 -4.24 -3.12 -44.76
CA THR A 646 -4.14 -4.52 -44.34
C THR A 646 -4.87 -4.80 -43.02
N GLU A 647 -5.12 -6.08 -42.69
CA GLU A 647 -5.74 -6.43 -41.41
C GLU A 647 -4.86 -6.05 -40.20
N GLU A 648 -3.54 -6.08 -40.35
CA GLU A 648 -2.60 -5.60 -39.31
C GLU A 648 -2.74 -4.09 -39.08
N GLU A 649 -2.79 -3.29 -40.15
CA GLU A 649 -3.01 -1.84 -40.05
C GLU A 649 -4.39 -1.52 -39.46
N LYS A 650 -5.43 -2.26 -39.85
CA LYS A 650 -6.77 -2.14 -39.27
C LYS A 650 -6.78 -2.44 -37.78
N ALA A 651 -5.97 -3.38 -37.31
CA ALA A 651 -5.87 -3.74 -35.89
C ALA A 651 -5.20 -2.66 -35.04
N THR A 652 -4.43 -1.75 -35.65
CA THR A 652 -3.81 -0.62 -34.93
C THR A 652 -4.77 0.50 -34.57
N VAL A 653 -5.97 0.52 -35.19
CA VAL A 653 -7.01 1.51 -34.89
C VAL A 653 -7.95 0.95 -33.83
N LEU A 654 -7.83 1.47 -32.61
CA LEU A 654 -8.48 0.98 -31.40
C LEU A 654 -9.66 1.88 -31.00
N PRO A 655 -10.92 1.45 -31.25
CA PRO A 655 -12.08 2.25 -30.87
C PRO A 655 -12.36 2.18 -29.37
N VAL A 656 -12.59 3.35 -28.77
CA VAL A 656 -12.93 3.53 -27.34
C VAL A 656 -14.21 4.33 -27.24
N LEU A 657 -15.26 3.75 -26.66
CA LEU A 657 -16.58 4.37 -26.55
C LEU A 657 -16.70 5.13 -25.23
N LEU A 658 -16.81 6.46 -25.31
CA LEU A 658 -16.95 7.34 -24.14
C LEU A 658 -18.40 7.82 -23.94
N LYS A 659 -19.11 8.18 -25.00
CA LYS A 659 -20.52 8.60 -24.96
C LYS A 659 -21.28 8.06 -26.18
N GLY A 660 -22.56 7.75 -26.02
CA GLY A 660 -23.41 7.24 -27.10
C GLY A 660 -23.28 5.73 -27.31
N ASP A 661 -23.42 5.29 -28.55
CA ASP A 661 -23.35 3.89 -28.99
C ASP A 661 -22.51 3.77 -30.28
N ASP A 662 -22.27 2.54 -30.74
CA ASP A 662 -21.46 2.27 -31.94
C ASP A 662 -21.86 3.10 -33.17
N ARG A 663 -23.16 3.32 -33.39
CA ARG A 663 -23.66 4.05 -34.55
C ARG A 663 -23.58 5.55 -34.37
N THR A 664 -23.84 6.04 -33.17
CA THR A 664 -23.90 7.46 -32.86
C THR A 664 -22.53 8.06 -32.56
N ALA A 665 -21.56 7.25 -32.11
CA ALA A 665 -20.25 7.71 -31.65
C ALA A 665 -19.11 7.55 -32.66
N PHE A 666 -19.17 6.54 -33.54
CA PHE A 666 -18.06 6.19 -34.43
C PHE A 666 -18.35 6.45 -35.93
N PRO A 667 -17.31 6.80 -36.72
CA PRO A 667 -17.33 6.82 -38.19
C PRO A 667 -17.77 5.47 -38.81
N PRO A 668 -18.35 5.43 -40.04
CA PRO A 668 -18.88 4.18 -40.58
C PRO A 668 -17.83 3.08 -40.73
N LEU A 669 -16.58 3.47 -41.03
CA LEU A 669 -15.45 2.56 -41.20
C LEU A 669 -14.96 1.92 -39.89
N VAL A 670 -15.35 2.46 -38.74
CA VAL A 670 -14.98 1.96 -37.41
C VAL A 670 -16.09 1.08 -36.81
N ARG A 671 -17.33 1.20 -37.32
CA ARG A 671 -18.51 0.48 -36.80
C ARG A 671 -18.36 -1.02 -36.88
N GLY A 672 -18.96 -1.72 -35.92
CA GLY A 672 -18.94 -3.20 -35.86
C GLY A 672 -17.61 -3.80 -35.39
N LYS A 673 -16.58 -2.98 -35.14
CA LYS A 673 -15.38 -3.42 -34.43
C LYS A 673 -15.65 -3.56 -32.93
N VAL A 674 -14.92 -4.46 -32.27
CA VAL A 674 -14.93 -4.55 -30.81
C VAL A 674 -14.27 -3.29 -30.24
N TYR A 675 -14.97 -2.59 -29.34
CA TYR A 675 -14.50 -1.35 -28.72
C TYR A 675 -14.36 -1.49 -27.20
N GLY A 676 -13.42 -0.75 -26.62
CA GLY A 676 -13.34 -0.57 -25.17
C GLY A 676 -14.46 0.35 -24.69
N SER A 677 -15.37 -0.13 -23.83
CA SER A 677 -16.49 0.68 -23.33
C SER A 677 -16.14 1.37 -22.02
N PHE A 678 -16.17 2.70 -22.01
CA PHE A 678 -15.94 3.54 -20.83
C PHE A 678 -17.21 4.30 -20.41
N LEU A 679 -18.38 3.78 -20.77
CA LEU A 679 -19.68 4.38 -20.42
C LEU A 679 -19.95 4.39 -18.91
N GLN A 680 -19.37 3.42 -18.18
CA GLN A 680 -19.51 3.31 -16.73
C GLN A 680 -18.21 3.73 -16.05
N GLU A 681 -18.22 4.87 -15.34
CA GLU A 681 -17.03 5.37 -14.66
C GLU A 681 -16.49 4.41 -13.59
N THR A 682 -17.36 3.64 -12.95
CA THR A 682 -16.99 2.64 -11.93
C THR A 682 -16.18 1.50 -12.51
N LEU A 683 -16.38 1.18 -13.80
CA LEU A 683 -15.66 0.12 -14.50
C LEU A 683 -14.39 0.59 -15.21
N TYR A 684 -14.04 1.88 -15.17
CA TYR A 684 -12.96 2.52 -15.95
C TYR A 684 -11.65 1.72 -16.05
N PHE A 685 -11.19 1.10 -14.96
CA PHE A 685 -9.89 0.42 -14.92
C PHE A 685 -9.86 -0.91 -15.67
N ALA A 686 -10.99 -1.60 -15.83
CA ALA A 686 -11.06 -2.84 -16.59
C ALA A 686 -10.81 -2.66 -18.11
N PRO A 687 -11.54 -1.78 -18.83
CA PRO A 687 -11.28 -1.50 -20.24
C PRO A 687 -9.96 -0.75 -20.45
N LEU A 688 -9.49 0.05 -19.47
CA LEU A 688 -8.15 0.64 -19.51
C LEU A 688 -7.07 -0.44 -19.49
N PHE A 689 -7.19 -1.42 -18.59
CA PHE A 689 -6.26 -2.55 -18.50
C PHE A 689 -6.25 -3.36 -19.82
N ASP A 690 -7.42 -3.66 -20.38
CA ASP A 690 -7.54 -4.31 -21.69
C ASP A 690 -6.86 -3.51 -22.81
N LEU A 691 -7.01 -2.18 -22.80
CA LEU A 691 -6.37 -1.29 -23.75
C LEU A 691 -4.84 -1.34 -23.62
N ILE A 692 -4.30 -1.29 -22.39
CA ILE A 692 -2.86 -1.39 -22.13
C ILE A 692 -2.31 -2.72 -22.64
N LEU A 693 -2.97 -3.84 -22.32
CA LEU A 693 -2.56 -5.16 -22.81
C LEU A 693 -2.56 -5.21 -24.34
N THR A 694 -3.57 -4.60 -24.98
CA THR A 694 -3.67 -4.55 -26.45
C THR A 694 -2.53 -3.73 -27.05
N LEU A 695 -2.20 -2.58 -26.47
CA LEU A 695 -1.11 -1.70 -26.92
C LEU A 695 0.26 -2.39 -26.82
N TYR A 696 0.48 -3.18 -25.77
CA TYR A 696 1.68 -4.02 -25.63
C TYR A 696 1.60 -5.35 -26.40
N ARG A 697 0.49 -5.63 -27.10
CA ARG A 697 0.22 -6.91 -27.78
C ARG A 697 0.41 -8.13 -26.85
N ILE A 698 -0.07 -8.02 -25.62
CA ILE A 698 -0.10 -9.10 -24.63
C ILE A 698 -1.45 -9.82 -24.73
N ASP A 699 -1.43 -11.15 -24.88
CA ASP A 699 -2.65 -11.97 -24.94
C ASP A 699 -3.43 -11.87 -23.61
N PHE A 700 -4.74 -11.70 -23.68
CA PHE A 700 -5.61 -11.65 -22.50
C PHE A 700 -5.63 -12.95 -21.67
N LYS A 701 -5.23 -14.07 -22.27
CA LYS A 701 -5.06 -15.38 -21.63
C LYS A 701 -3.64 -15.61 -21.10
N HIS A 702 -2.75 -14.63 -21.25
CA HIS A 702 -1.42 -14.71 -20.68
C HIS A 702 -1.53 -14.87 -19.16
N ARG A 703 -0.88 -15.92 -18.61
CA ARG A 703 -1.02 -16.35 -17.21
C ARG A 703 -0.75 -15.23 -16.20
N ALA A 704 0.13 -14.30 -16.55
CA ALA A 704 0.50 -13.18 -15.71
C ALA A 704 -0.53 -12.05 -15.61
N VAL A 705 -1.55 -12.01 -16.45
CA VAL A 705 -2.51 -10.89 -16.49
C VAL A 705 -3.97 -11.34 -16.53
N SER A 706 -4.24 -12.62 -16.81
CA SER A 706 -5.61 -13.14 -16.91
C SER A 706 -6.39 -13.03 -15.60
N ASP A 707 -5.76 -13.36 -14.47
CA ASP A 707 -6.34 -13.25 -13.13
C ASP A 707 -6.58 -11.78 -12.73
N LEU A 708 -5.61 -10.90 -13.03
CA LEU A 708 -5.71 -9.46 -12.80
C LEU A 708 -6.87 -8.86 -13.58
N ARG A 709 -7.01 -9.27 -14.85
CA ARG A 709 -8.07 -8.81 -15.73
C ARG A 709 -9.45 -9.22 -15.21
N GLU A 710 -9.60 -10.43 -14.69
CA GLU A 710 -10.85 -10.89 -14.07
C GLU A 710 -11.17 -10.12 -12.78
N SER A 711 -10.17 -9.92 -11.92
CA SER A 711 -10.29 -9.14 -10.68
C SER A 711 -10.77 -7.70 -10.94
N LEU A 712 -10.13 -7.01 -11.89
CA LEU A 712 -10.49 -5.62 -12.25
C LEU A 712 -11.88 -5.48 -12.86
N ARG A 713 -12.42 -6.54 -13.48
CA ARG A 713 -13.79 -6.59 -14.01
C ARG A 713 -14.87 -6.76 -12.95
N GLY A 714 -14.49 -6.88 -11.68
CA GLY A 714 -15.43 -7.11 -10.57
C GLY A 714 -15.69 -8.59 -10.29
N GLY A 715 -14.81 -9.48 -10.76
CA GLY A 715 -14.74 -10.84 -10.25
C GLY A 715 -14.24 -10.80 -8.82
N GLY A 716 -15.16 -10.75 -7.85
CA GLY A 716 -14.84 -11.13 -6.48
C GLY A 716 -14.18 -12.51 -6.46
N LEU A 717 -13.42 -12.78 -5.40
CA LEU A 717 -13.00 -14.12 -5.02
C LEU A 717 -14.05 -15.15 -5.46
N ARG A 718 -13.68 -16.08 -6.34
CA ARG A 718 -14.35 -17.38 -6.35
C ARG A 718 -13.97 -18.08 -5.06
N LEU A 719 -14.71 -17.77 -4.00
CA LEU A 719 -14.97 -18.74 -2.96
C LEU A 719 -15.90 -19.78 -3.62
N TRP A 720 -15.44 -21.03 -3.67
CA TRP A 720 -16.08 -22.24 -4.21
C TRP A 720 -15.98 -22.41 -5.74
N ASP A 721 -14.93 -23.11 -6.19
CA ASP A 721 -15.02 -24.54 -6.57
C ASP A 721 -13.73 -25.26 -6.21
#